data_AF-A0A8T1NQR6-F1
#
_entry.id   AF-A0A8T1NQR6-F1
#
_cell.length_a   1.000
_cell.length_b   1.000
_cell.length_c   1.000
_cell.angle_alpha   90.00
_cell.angle_beta   90.00
_cell.angle_gamma   90.00
#
_symmetry.space_group_name_H-M   'P 1'
#
loop_
_entity.id
_entity.type
_entity.pdbx_description
1 polymer ?
#
loop_
_entity_poly.entity_id
_entity_poly.type
_entity_poly.pdbx_seq_one_letter_code
_entity_poly.pdbx_strand_id
1 'polypeptide(L)'
;MTKHRFRDSIKTFFGNHIDSENNQQLKEAKTEIEDNVEKVLKLIKDTDPEGDGIPETSKKEAAAQLIKDFHKHYQSLYARYDHLTGELRKKIHGKQGKESDSSSSSDSDSDYSPKDKGSQNGQLESEFQKTSDGVGKELQMAHLEVADLKRKLTTMGEEKEALNVEYHAALSKIQAADKIVADMKTEGERLDFENTKLLTENSELNKKLETAGKIEAELSKERENLIMEKEAVVRRIEEGGKITKGLRTMVDQLKDEKVNVEQELEAVRREVVNIKQQLESAEQQVSDLGHNLKASEEENKSLILKISEVSNEIQQTQNTIQELPGESSQLEEKLCERETELSTLKDMSEAHEYESSTQLKGLLGQITGLEQELALLQNQKRDMETQLESKAVEVKQLGEHNIQLQAQISEMEMSEREDEIADRKPENSEYIIQIENLKEEHEQLEGKLQECKLNLKVAEKKIEETADEFRLKIESKDEVIADLEQLAEDLRRDLELKGDEHSSLVENVRTIEVMHRLSNQKLRVTEQLLIEREEAFRITELRFQQEQRALEERIETLSGIIASNNEAHQRMITEISEIVNSTTTGLETVIQKFEEDYKNYENCMLEISNELHIAKNWVAETNMEKEQLKKEVHNLVEQLQDIKDKEATMRERVGKLEVKASKEEAEKENLSKAVNQLQKTVAELENTIKEKDDGMLGIGEEKREAIRQLCVWIDYHRSRQDYLKEMLSKVTVRGQGAS
;
A
#
# COMPACT_ATOMS: atom_id res chain seq x y z
N MET A 1 69.88 16.30 32.34
CA MET A 1 69.56 16.45 30.89
C MET A 1 68.20 15.87 30.47
N THR A 2 67.78 14.69 30.94
CA THR A 2 66.60 13.95 30.41
C THR A 2 65.28 14.73 30.30
N LYS A 3 64.93 15.60 31.26
CA LYS A 3 63.68 16.39 31.21
C LYS A 3 63.59 17.37 30.02
N HIS A 4 64.72 17.90 29.54
CA HIS A 4 64.72 18.81 28.39
C HIS A 4 64.45 18.05 27.09
N ARG A 5 65.23 17.01 26.79
CA ARG A 5 64.99 16.16 25.59
C ARG A 5 63.54 15.68 25.45
N PHE A 6 62.85 15.36 26.56
CA PHE A 6 61.44 14.99 26.53
C PHE A 6 60.50 16.17 26.21
N ARG A 7 60.73 17.36 26.80
CA ARG A 7 59.99 18.60 26.50
C ARG A 7 60.18 19.02 25.03
N ASP A 8 61.41 18.92 24.55
CA ASP A 8 61.80 19.30 23.19
C ASP A 8 61.23 18.30 22.16
N SER A 9 61.26 16.99 22.46
CA SER A 9 60.60 15.96 21.62
C SER A 9 59.08 16.16 21.53
N ILE A 10 58.42 16.50 22.64
CA ILE A 10 56.98 16.84 22.60
C ILE A 10 56.76 18.10 21.75
N LYS A 11 57.65 19.09 21.83
CA LYS A 11 57.57 20.31 21.01
C LYS A 11 57.79 20.05 19.51
N THR A 12 58.67 19.12 19.12
CA THR A 12 58.87 18.77 17.71
C THR A 12 57.77 17.87 17.14
N PHE A 13 57.21 16.94 17.93
CA PHE A 13 56.15 16.04 17.45
C PHE A 13 54.73 16.64 17.53
N PHE A 14 54.45 17.49 18.52
CA PHE A 14 53.10 18.06 18.75
C PHE A 14 53.05 19.60 18.65
N GLY A 15 54.16 20.25 18.28
CA GLY A 15 54.23 21.72 18.16
C GLY A 15 53.11 22.31 17.31
N ASN A 16 52.90 21.76 16.12
CA ASN A 16 51.87 22.21 15.17
C ASN A 16 50.45 22.15 15.74
N HIS A 17 50.16 21.20 16.64
CA HIS A 17 48.83 21.07 17.29
C HIS A 17 48.64 22.03 18.47
N ILE A 18 49.72 22.63 18.98
CA ILE A 18 49.74 23.48 20.18
C ILE A 18 50.01 24.95 19.80
N ASP A 19 50.33 25.21 18.54
CA ASP A 19 50.43 26.56 17.97
C ASP A 19 49.18 27.40 18.26
N SER A 20 49.36 28.72 18.38
CA SER A 20 48.26 29.65 18.58
C SER A 20 47.46 29.86 17.29
N GLU A 21 48.12 29.82 16.14
CA GLU A 21 47.50 30.06 14.83
C GLU A 21 46.61 28.86 14.43
N ASN A 22 47.15 27.65 14.46
CA ASN A 22 46.37 26.43 14.18
C ASN A 22 45.24 26.19 15.19
N ASN A 23 45.40 26.61 16.46
CA ASN A 23 44.32 26.53 17.46
C ASN A 23 43.21 27.58 17.21
N GLN A 24 43.53 28.70 16.54
CA GLN A 24 42.57 29.71 16.13
C GLN A 24 41.80 29.26 14.88
N GLN A 25 42.50 28.80 13.84
CA GLN A 25 41.90 28.20 12.64
C GLN A 25 40.94 27.04 12.99
N LEU A 26 41.31 26.18 13.96
CA LEU A 26 40.44 25.09 14.42
C LEU A 26 39.17 25.55 15.16
N LYS A 27 39.16 26.76 15.74
CA LYS A 27 37.95 27.37 16.33
C LYS A 27 37.07 27.99 15.25
N GLU A 28 37.67 28.63 14.26
CA GLU A 28 36.96 29.22 13.11
C GLU A 28 36.28 28.12 12.28
N ALA A 29 37.00 27.04 11.96
CA ALA A 29 36.43 25.84 11.33
C ALA A 29 35.35 25.17 12.19
N LYS A 30 35.45 25.19 13.53
CA LYS A 30 34.37 24.72 14.42
C LYS A 30 33.11 25.56 14.25
N THR A 31 33.23 26.88 14.28
CA THR A 31 32.06 27.78 14.11
C THR A 31 31.44 27.67 12.72
N GLU A 32 32.25 27.46 11.69
CA GLU A 32 31.76 27.18 10.33
C GLU A 32 31.00 25.85 10.25
N ILE A 33 31.49 24.79 10.91
CA ILE A 33 30.80 23.49 11.00
C ILE A 33 29.49 23.59 11.80
N GLU A 34 29.43 24.43 12.82
CA GLU A 34 28.19 24.67 13.60
C GLU A 34 27.13 25.40 12.75
N ASP A 35 27.51 26.48 12.06
CA ASP A 35 26.65 27.21 11.11
C ASP A 35 26.19 26.33 9.93
N ASN A 36 27.09 25.51 9.37
CA ASN A 36 26.73 24.60 8.28
C ASN A 36 25.81 23.45 8.72
N VAL A 37 25.92 22.95 9.95
CA VAL A 37 24.95 21.98 10.49
C VAL A 37 23.58 22.61 10.74
N GLU A 38 23.53 23.86 11.19
CA GLU A 38 22.26 24.60 11.32
C GLU A 38 21.58 24.82 9.95
N LYS A 39 22.35 25.24 8.92
CA LYS A 39 21.84 25.34 7.53
C LYS A 39 21.30 24.01 7.01
N VAL A 40 22.01 22.90 7.21
CA VAL A 40 21.56 21.57 6.74
C VAL A 40 20.29 21.11 7.47
N LEU A 41 20.22 21.30 8.80
CA LEU A 41 19.01 21.00 9.58
C LEU A 41 17.82 21.90 9.23
N LYS A 42 18.08 23.12 8.72
CA LYS A 42 17.06 24.01 8.16
C LYS A 42 16.59 23.56 6.78
N LEU A 43 17.51 23.26 5.85
CA LEU A 43 17.16 22.75 4.51
C LEU A 43 16.28 21.49 4.56
N ILE A 44 16.55 20.56 5.49
CA ILE A 44 15.74 19.35 5.67
C ILE A 44 14.32 19.64 6.19
N LYS A 45 14.10 20.78 6.87
CA LYS A 45 12.78 21.23 7.33
C LYS A 45 12.04 22.05 6.28
N ASP A 46 12.73 22.96 5.60
CA ASP A 46 12.17 23.92 4.65
C ASP A 46 11.84 23.27 3.27
N THR A 47 11.93 21.93 3.16
CA THR A 47 11.56 21.18 1.94
C THR A 47 10.09 20.71 2.03
N ASP A 48 9.16 21.60 1.69
CA ASP A 48 7.72 21.34 1.65
C ASP A 48 7.30 20.20 0.67
N PRO A 49 6.16 19.54 0.90
CA PRO A 49 5.74 18.36 0.14
C PRO A 49 4.78 18.67 -1.03
N GLU A 50 5.29 19.12 -2.17
CA GLU A 50 4.52 19.10 -3.43
C GLU A 50 4.54 17.69 -4.07
N GLY A 51 3.77 16.75 -3.51
CA GLY A 51 3.59 15.42 -4.11
C GLY A 51 2.79 14.42 -3.27
N ASP A 52 1.66 13.95 -3.82
CA ASP A 52 0.86 12.86 -3.25
C ASP A 52 1.58 11.50 -3.43
N GLY A 53 2.14 10.91 -2.37
CA GLY A 53 2.83 9.62 -2.49
C GLY A 53 3.62 9.07 -1.30
N ILE A 54 2.94 8.64 -0.22
CA ILE A 54 3.47 7.78 0.86
C ILE A 54 4.68 8.41 1.68
N PRO A 55 5.26 7.77 2.72
CA PRO A 55 5.60 8.50 3.96
C PRO A 55 7.05 9.02 4.01
N GLU A 56 7.43 9.90 3.08
CA GLU A 56 8.81 10.39 2.97
C GLU A 56 9.28 11.25 4.17
N THR A 57 8.34 11.76 4.96
CA THR A 57 8.58 12.38 6.28
C THR A 57 9.49 11.54 7.17
N SER A 58 9.28 10.21 7.19
CA SER A 58 10.08 9.27 7.99
C SER A 58 11.57 9.27 7.61
N LYS A 59 11.89 9.45 6.32
CA LYS A 59 13.27 9.52 5.82
C LYS A 59 13.90 10.89 6.12
N LYS A 60 13.15 11.98 5.93
CA LYS A 60 13.59 13.36 6.28
C LYS A 60 13.91 13.45 7.79
N GLU A 61 13.05 12.89 8.64
CA GLU A 61 13.25 12.87 10.09
C GLU A 61 14.40 11.96 10.53
N ALA A 62 14.54 10.76 9.94
CA ALA A 62 15.67 9.89 10.18
C ALA A 62 17.02 10.52 9.77
N ALA A 63 17.07 11.23 8.63
CA ALA A 63 18.25 11.96 8.19
C ALA A 63 18.59 13.11 9.15
N ALA A 64 17.58 13.92 9.55
CA ALA A 64 17.76 14.96 10.55
C ALA A 64 18.27 14.42 11.90
N GLN A 65 17.84 13.22 12.31
CA GLN A 65 18.33 12.56 13.52
C GLN A 65 19.77 12.08 13.36
N LEU A 66 20.11 11.44 12.24
CA LEU A 66 21.46 10.97 11.95
C LEU A 66 22.49 12.13 11.96
N ILE A 67 22.10 13.30 11.45
CA ILE A 67 22.92 14.52 11.43
C ILE A 67 23.11 15.10 12.84
N LYS A 68 22.06 15.10 13.68
CA LYS A 68 22.19 15.51 15.10
C LYS A 68 23.14 14.58 15.86
N ASP A 69 23.04 13.27 15.66
CA ASP A 69 23.90 12.29 16.35
C ASP A 69 25.34 12.36 15.83
N PHE A 70 25.57 12.55 14.53
CA PHE A 70 26.89 12.85 13.98
C PHE A 70 27.49 14.14 14.57
N HIS A 71 26.71 15.23 14.64
CA HIS A 71 27.16 16.49 15.23
C HIS A 71 27.50 16.34 16.73
N LYS A 72 26.71 15.57 17.48
CA LYS A 72 26.96 15.22 18.88
C LYS A 72 28.25 14.39 19.05
N HIS A 73 28.54 13.47 18.13
CA HIS A 73 29.82 12.76 18.09
C HIS A 73 30.99 13.70 17.78
N TYR A 74 30.83 14.61 16.81
CA TYR A 74 31.82 15.64 16.48
C TYR A 74 32.12 16.57 17.67
N GLN A 75 31.10 17.08 18.36
CA GLN A 75 31.26 17.88 19.58
C GLN A 75 32.02 17.11 20.67
N SER A 76 31.71 15.82 20.87
CA SER A 76 32.42 14.98 21.85
C SER A 76 33.89 14.74 21.47
N LEU A 77 34.18 14.57 20.18
CA LEU A 77 35.54 14.43 19.66
C LEU A 77 36.32 15.75 19.81
N TYR A 78 35.72 16.88 19.46
CA TYR A 78 36.31 18.21 19.63
C TYR A 78 36.64 18.49 21.11
N ALA A 79 35.71 18.22 22.02
CA ALA A 79 35.94 18.40 23.46
C ALA A 79 37.10 17.54 23.99
N ARG A 80 37.26 16.30 23.49
CA ARG A 80 38.41 15.45 23.81
C ARG A 80 39.73 16.00 23.25
N TYR A 81 39.70 16.51 22.02
CA TYR A 81 40.88 17.10 21.37
C TYR A 81 41.33 18.41 22.05
N ASP A 82 40.40 19.31 22.37
CA ASP A 82 40.70 20.56 23.07
C ASP A 82 41.22 20.30 24.50
N HIS A 83 40.62 19.35 25.22
CA HIS A 83 41.14 18.90 26.52
C HIS A 83 42.57 18.34 26.42
N LEU A 84 42.84 17.46 25.45
CA LEU A 84 44.18 16.91 25.21
C LEU A 84 45.19 17.99 24.84
N THR A 85 44.81 18.93 23.98
CA THR A 85 45.63 20.08 23.55
C THR A 85 45.91 21.02 24.73
N GLY A 86 44.93 21.24 25.61
CA GLY A 86 45.09 21.97 26.86
C GLY A 86 46.08 21.31 27.82
N GLU A 87 46.00 20.00 28.02
CA GLU A 87 46.96 19.25 28.85
C GLU A 87 48.38 19.22 28.26
N LEU A 88 48.51 19.14 26.93
CA LEU A 88 49.79 19.29 26.24
C LEU A 88 50.35 20.71 26.41
N ARG A 89 49.52 21.75 26.26
CA ARG A 89 49.91 23.16 26.48
C ARG A 89 50.41 23.38 27.91
N LYS A 90 49.70 22.83 28.92
CA LYS A 90 50.14 22.85 30.34
C LYS A 90 51.50 22.17 30.54
N LYS A 91 51.73 21.00 29.93
CA LYS A 91 53.01 20.28 30.02
C LYS A 91 54.18 21.03 29.36
N ILE A 92 53.96 21.65 28.19
CA ILE A 92 55.01 22.42 27.50
C ILE A 92 55.39 23.70 28.26
N HIS A 93 54.44 24.36 28.94
CA HIS A 93 54.69 25.62 29.67
C HIS A 93 55.07 25.41 31.16
N GLY A 94 55.36 24.16 31.56
CA GLY A 94 55.74 23.77 32.92
C GLY A 94 57.11 24.32 33.39
N LYS A 95 57.11 25.57 33.86
CA LYS A 95 58.22 26.33 34.46
C LYS A 95 59.40 26.68 33.54
N GLN A 96 60.06 27.77 33.92
CA GLN A 96 61.14 28.48 33.24
C GLN A 96 62.16 28.91 34.32
N GLY A 97 63.46 28.84 34.02
CA GLY A 97 64.51 29.17 34.99
C GLY A 97 65.91 29.26 34.36
N LYS A 98 66.38 30.50 34.21
CA LYS A 98 67.76 31.04 34.09
C LYS A 98 68.90 30.20 33.43
N GLU A 99 69.55 30.83 32.43
CA GLU A 99 71.01 30.82 32.11
C GLU A 99 71.71 29.48 31.70
N SER A 100 72.76 29.41 30.85
CA SER A 100 73.40 30.33 29.86
C SER A 100 74.47 29.61 28.97
N ASP A 101 74.64 30.04 27.70
CA ASP A 101 75.84 30.16 26.81
C ASP A 101 76.85 29.02 26.42
N SER A 102 77.00 28.78 25.09
CA SER A 102 78.21 28.80 24.19
C SER A 102 79.43 27.79 24.14
N SER A 103 79.58 27.10 22.96
CA SER A 103 80.74 26.98 21.99
C SER A 103 82.16 26.28 22.19
N SER A 104 82.56 25.43 21.20
CA SER A 104 83.89 25.29 20.44
C SER A 104 85.19 24.55 20.97
N SER A 105 86.19 24.30 20.07
CA SER A 105 87.67 23.88 20.19
C SER A 105 88.09 22.43 20.62
N SER A 106 89.31 21.83 20.46
CA SER A 106 90.59 21.94 19.61
C SER A 106 91.69 20.91 20.11
N ASP A 107 92.93 20.63 19.60
CA ASP A 107 93.63 20.44 18.26
C ASP A 107 95.13 19.89 18.44
N SER A 108 95.96 19.68 17.37
CA SER A 108 97.50 19.75 17.26
C SER A 108 98.55 18.56 17.26
N ASP A 109 99.46 18.55 16.24
CA ASP A 109 100.98 18.74 16.09
C ASP A 109 102.16 17.95 16.80
N SER A 110 103.38 17.85 16.17
CA SER A 110 104.77 17.54 16.74
C SER A 110 105.99 17.56 15.73
N ASP A 111 107.29 17.73 16.14
CA ASP A 111 108.54 17.80 15.26
C ASP A 111 109.97 17.69 15.97
N TYR A 112 111.13 17.71 15.22
CA TYR A 112 112.59 18.09 15.50
C TYR A 112 113.79 17.07 15.70
N SER A 113 115.08 17.52 15.51
CA SER A 113 116.38 16.72 15.59
C SER A 113 117.76 17.52 15.82
N PRO A 114 119.01 17.15 15.35
CA PRO A 114 120.17 16.48 16.04
C PRO A 114 121.41 17.36 16.54
N LYS A 115 122.67 17.26 15.99
CA LYS A 115 124.00 17.98 16.28
C LYS A 115 125.01 17.26 17.25
N ASP A 116 126.36 17.44 17.41
CA ASP A 116 127.48 18.32 16.88
C ASP A 116 128.97 17.69 16.88
N LYS A 117 130.12 18.41 17.16
CA LYS A 117 131.55 18.12 16.70
C LYS A 117 132.79 18.57 17.60
N GLY A 118 134.03 18.02 17.40
CA GLY A 118 135.42 18.58 17.76
C GLY A 118 136.44 17.68 18.55
N SER A 119 137.77 17.91 18.77
CA SER A 119 138.90 18.66 18.10
C SER A 119 140.37 18.51 18.75
N GLN A 120 141.47 18.45 17.94
CA GLN A 120 142.92 18.90 18.08
C GLN A 120 144.04 18.46 19.12
N ASN A 121 145.28 18.19 18.59
CA ASN A 121 146.71 18.55 18.93
C ASN A 121 147.60 18.16 20.18
N GLY A 122 148.87 17.74 19.88
CA GLY A 122 150.19 18.14 20.50
C GLY A 122 150.79 17.34 21.71
N GLN A 123 152.07 17.45 22.15
CA GLN A 123 153.43 17.65 21.55
C GLN A 123 154.54 17.33 22.62
N LEU A 124 155.83 17.14 22.22
CA LEU A 124 157.09 17.04 23.03
C LEU A 124 157.36 15.68 23.74
N GLU A 125 158.42 14.95 23.39
CA GLU A 125 159.81 15.02 23.94
C GLU A 125 159.89 14.73 25.46
N SER A 126 160.66 13.75 25.96
CA SER A 126 161.54 12.74 25.35
C SER A 126 160.76 11.52 24.80
N GLU A 127 161.32 10.42 24.25
CA GLU A 127 162.67 9.81 24.42
C GLU A 127 163.02 8.81 23.29
N PHE A 128 164.26 8.32 23.20
CA PHE A 128 164.72 7.39 22.15
C PHE A 128 164.33 5.91 22.34
N GLN A 129 163.76 5.54 23.48
CA GLN A 129 162.98 4.30 23.65
C GLN A 129 161.46 4.54 23.55
N LYS A 130 161.02 5.68 22.99
CA LYS A 130 159.62 6.16 23.01
C LYS A 130 159.10 6.62 21.64
N THR A 131 159.98 6.88 20.67
CA THR A 131 159.62 7.36 19.32
C THR A 131 158.88 6.31 18.47
N SER A 132 159.03 5.02 18.77
CA SER A 132 158.30 3.93 18.10
C SER A 132 156.78 3.95 18.34
N ASP A 133 156.32 4.66 19.37
CA ASP A 133 154.93 4.70 19.81
C ASP A 133 154.13 5.87 19.20
N GLY A 134 154.80 6.97 18.84
CA GLY A 134 154.14 8.22 18.43
C GLY A 134 153.52 8.12 17.04
N VAL A 135 154.35 7.82 16.04
CA VAL A 135 153.95 7.73 14.62
C VAL A 135 152.88 6.65 14.41
N GLY A 136 152.94 5.55 15.17
CA GLY A 136 151.90 4.52 15.18
C GLY A 136 150.55 5.04 15.66
N LYS A 137 150.52 5.85 16.73
CA LYS A 137 149.29 6.42 17.29
C LYS A 137 148.67 7.49 16.37
N GLU A 138 149.47 8.35 15.74
CA GLU A 138 148.97 9.34 14.77
C GLU A 138 148.36 8.66 13.53
N LEU A 139 149.05 7.67 12.96
CA LEU A 139 148.53 6.88 11.84
C LEU A 139 147.25 6.11 12.23
N GLN A 140 147.20 5.56 13.45
CA GLN A 140 146.03 4.87 13.97
C GLN A 140 144.84 5.82 14.21
N MET A 141 145.06 7.04 14.70
CA MET A 141 144.00 8.06 14.83
C MET A 141 143.49 8.51 13.46
N ALA A 142 144.37 8.77 12.49
CA ALA A 142 143.97 9.13 11.12
C ALA A 142 143.16 8.00 10.46
N HIS A 143 143.53 6.73 10.67
CA HIS A 143 142.71 5.60 10.24
C HIS A 143 141.36 5.51 10.96
N LEU A 144 141.30 5.87 12.25
CA LEU A 144 140.06 5.93 13.01
C LEU A 144 139.11 7.01 12.48
N GLU A 145 139.62 8.21 12.20
CA GLU A 145 138.87 9.34 11.64
C GLU A 145 138.39 9.05 10.21
N VAL A 146 139.24 8.46 9.37
CA VAL A 146 138.85 7.98 8.03
C VAL A 146 137.79 6.87 8.12
N ALA A 147 137.84 5.98 9.13
CA ALA A 147 136.81 4.97 9.36
C ALA A 147 135.48 5.60 9.86
N ASP A 148 135.54 6.63 10.68
CA ASP A 148 134.36 7.35 11.17
C ASP A 148 133.68 8.20 10.07
N LEU A 149 134.47 8.90 9.26
CA LEU A 149 134.01 9.61 8.07
C LEU A 149 133.44 8.64 7.02
N LYS A 150 134.04 7.46 6.82
CA LYS A 150 133.45 6.40 5.99
C LYS A 150 132.10 5.93 6.55
N ARG A 151 131.97 5.73 7.87
CA ARG A 151 130.69 5.31 8.48
C ARG A 151 129.61 6.39 8.34
N LYS A 152 129.96 7.67 8.50
CA LYS A 152 129.06 8.81 8.25
C LYS A 152 128.68 8.93 6.78
N LEU A 153 129.58 8.59 5.85
CA LEU A 153 129.29 8.56 4.41
C LEU A 153 128.36 7.40 4.05
N THR A 154 128.50 6.21 4.67
CA THR A 154 127.56 5.10 4.46
C THR A 154 126.20 5.38 5.06
N THR A 155 126.10 5.89 6.30
CA THR A 155 124.78 6.23 6.88
C THR A 155 124.08 7.35 6.12
N MET A 156 124.81 8.38 5.66
CA MET A 156 124.24 9.43 4.79
C MET A 156 123.79 8.85 3.43
N GLY A 157 124.47 7.83 2.91
CA GLY A 157 124.05 7.09 1.72
C GLY A 157 122.75 6.32 1.94
N GLU A 158 122.69 5.57 3.04
CA GLU A 158 121.52 4.78 3.47
C GLU A 158 120.30 5.69 3.75
N GLU A 159 120.49 6.81 4.46
CA GLU A 159 119.47 7.85 4.70
C GLU A 159 118.95 8.46 3.39
N LYS A 160 119.85 8.76 2.44
CA LYS A 160 119.49 9.29 1.12
C LYS A 160 118.71 8.27 0.29
N GLU A 161 119.09 6.99 0.32
CA GLU A 161 118.38 5.93 -0.39
C GLU A 161 117.00 5.66 0.22
N ALA A 162 116.88 5.65 1.56
CA ALA A 162 115.60 5.57 2.26
C ALA A 162 114.67 6.74 1.89
N LEU A 163 115.17 7.98 1.96
CA LEU A 163 114.40 9.17 1.58
C LEU A 163 113.97 9.15 0.10
N ASN A 164 114.80 8.59 -0.80
CA ASN A 164 114.43 8.43 -2.20
C ASN A 164 113.32 7.37 -2.40
N VAL A 165 113.33 6.29 -1.61
CA VAL A 165 112.23 5.30 -1.60
C VAL A 165 110.93 5.93 -1.07
N GLU A 166 110.99 6.71 0.01
CA GLU A 166 109.83 7.43 0.53
C GLU A 166 109.29 8.47 -0.46
N TYR A 167 110.17 9.21 -1.15
CA TYR A 167 109.79 10.15 -2.21
C TYR A 167 109.06 9.46 -3.37
N HIS A 168 109.56 8.33 -3.86
CA HIS A 168 108.86 7.55 -4.89
C HIS A 168 107.51 6.99 -4.38
N ALA A 169 107.46 6.51 -3.13
CA ALA A 169 106.21 6.03 -2.52
C ALA A 169 105.17 7.15 -2.34
N ALA A 170 105.60 8.37 -2.05
CA ALA A 170 104.73 9.55 -2.00
C ALA A 170 104.20 9.93 -3.39
N LEU A 171 105.06 9.93 -4.42
CA LEU A 171 104.64 10.16 -5.81
C LEU A 171 103.59 9.15 -6.27
N SER A 172 103.77 7.85 -5.99
CA SER A 172 102.76 6.83 -6.34
C SER A 172 101.42 7.02 -5.62
N LYS A 173 101.43 7.52 -4.37
CA LYS A 173 100.20 7.88 -3.64
C LYS A 173 99.50 9.10 -4.24
N ILE A 174 100.25 10.12 -4.66
CA ILE A 174 99.72 11.30 -5.34
C ILE A 174 99.06 10.88 -6.66
N GLN A 175 99.75 10.10 -7.50
CA GLN A 175 99.20 9.59 -8.76
C GLN A 175 97.92 8.75 -8.58
N ALA A 176 97.81 7.99 -7.48
CA ALA A 176 96.60 7.26 -7.14
C ALA A 176 95.46 8.19 -6.70
N ALA A 177 95.74 9.26 -5.96
CA ALA A 177 94.75 10.27 -5.57
C ALA A 177 94.27 11.09 -6.78
N ASP A 178 95.18 11.53 -7.65
CA ASP A 178 94.87 12.24 -8.90
C ASP A 178 93.94 11.41 -9.79
N LYS A 179 94.17 10.09 -9.89
CA LYS A 179 93.26 9.18 -10.61
C LYS A 179 91.87 9.15 -9.97
N ILE A 180 91.76 9.04 -8.66
CA ILE A 180 90.46 9.03 -7.96
C ILE A 180 89.71 10.35 -8.18
N VAL A 181 90.42 11.49 -8.16
CA VAL A 181 89.84 12.81 -8.47
C VAL A 181 89.35 12.88 -9.93
N ALA A 182 90.10 12.32 -10.88
CA ALA A 182 89.67 12.24 -12.28
C ALA A 182 88.43 11.33 -12.46
N ASP A 183 88.44 10.12 -11.89
CA ASP A 183 87.32 9.18 -11.91
C ASP A 183 86.05 9.86 -11.31
N MET A 184 86.17 10.48 -10.12
CA MET A 184 85.07 11.23 -9.47
C MET A 184 84.56 12.42 -10.30
N LYS A 185 85.44 13.14 -11.01
CA LYS A 185 85.04 14.24 -11.89
C LYS A 185 84.20 13.74 -13.08
N THR A 186 84.58 12.62 -13.68
CA THR A 186 83.79 12.03 -14.78
C THR A 186 82.43 11.51 -14.32
N GLU A 187 82.32 10.99 -13.10
CA GLU A 187 81.04 10.58 -12.52
C GLU A 187 80.14 11.80 -12.19
N GLY A 188 80.72 12.91 -11.72
CA GLY A 188 80.00 14.18 -11.56
C GLY A 188 79.42 14.69 -12.88
N GLU A 189 80.23 14.74 -13.94
CA GLU A 189 79.81 15.12 -15.29
C GLU A 189 78.71 14.20 -15.84
N ARG A 190 78.78 12.89 -15.53
CA ARG A 190 77.75 11.91 -15.88
C ARG A 190 76.42 12.19 -15.15
N LEU A 191 76.47 12.49 -13.85
CA LEU A 191 75.30 12.78 -13.03
C LEU A 191 74.65 14.13 -13.41
N ASP A 192 75.44 15.15 -13.78
CA ASP A 192 74.89 16.43 -14.28
C ASP A 192 74.17 16.25 -15.63
N PHE A 193 74.69 15.39 -16.52
CA PHE A 193 73.99 15.01 -17.74
C PHE A 193 72.69 14.23 -17.46
N GLU A 194 72.70 13.33 -16.48
CA GLU A 194 71.51 12.58 -16.07
C GLU A 194 70.44 13.49 -15.42
N ASN A 195 70.85 14.42 -14.55
CA ASN A 195 69.99 15.43 -13.94
C ASN A 195 69.36 16.37 -14.99
N THR A 196 70.15 16.87 -15.95
CA THR A 196 69.62 17.76 -17.01
C THR A 196 68.64 17.03 -17.92
N LYS A 197 68.89 15.75 -18.25
CA LYS A 197 67.91 14.90 -18.94
C LYS A 197 66.61 14.78 -18.13
N LEU A 198 66.68 14.41 -16.85
CA LEU A 198 65.51 14.26 -15.98
C LEU A 198 64.72 15.58 -15.82
N LEU A 199 65.40 16.73 -15.82
CA LEU A 199 64.73 18.05 -15.83
C LEU A 199 63.95 18.30 -17.13
N THR A 200 64.48 17.92 -18.29
CA THR A 200 63.73 18.02 -19.56
C THR A 200 62.52 17.08 -19.58
N GLU A 201 62.66 15.86 -19.09
CA GLU A 201 61.57 14.88 -19.00
C GLU A 201 60.46 15.34 -18.05
N ASN A 202 60.80 15.90 -16.88
CA ASN A 202 59.84 16.53 -15.98
C ASN A 202 59.14 17.75 -16.60
N SER A 203 59.83 18.55 -17.44
CA SER A 203 59.20 19.65 -18.18
C SER A 203 58.17 19.14 -19.19
N GLU A 204 58.44 18.03 -19.87
CA GLU A 204 57.45 17.40 -20.76
C GLU A 204 56.28 16.76 -20.01
N LEU A 205 56.55 16.06 -18.91
CA LEU A 205 55.51 15.44 -18.08
C LEU A 205 54.56 16.51 -17.49
N ASN A 206 55.09 17.65 -17.04
CA ASN A 206 54.26 18.76 -16.58
C ASN A 206 53.39 19.36 -17.71
N LYS A 207 53.91 19.48 -18.95
CA LYS A 207 53.10 19.91 -20.11
C LYS A 207 52.00 18.90 -20.43
N LYS A 208 52.31 17.59 -20.38
CA LYS A 208 51.35 16.49 -20.59
C LYS A 208 50.25 16.52 -19.51
N LEU A 209 50.62 16.77 -18.25
CA LEU A 209 49.69 16.93 -17.12
C LEU A 209 48.80 18.18 -17.28
N GLU A 210 49.35 19.32 -17.69
CA GLU A 210 48.58 20.54 -17.96
C GLU A 210 47.57 20.36 -19.11
N THR A 211 47.96 19.64 -20.17
CA THR A 211 47.01 19.29 -21.25
C THR A 211 45.96 18.27 -20.81
N ALA A 212 46.32 17.30 -19.97
CA ALA A 212 45.36 16.35 -19.41
C ALA A 212 44.30 17.05 -18.53
N GLY A 213 44.71 17.98 -17.66
CA GLY A 213 43.79 18.76 -16.83
C GLY A 213 42.85 19.68 -17.64
N LYS A 214 43.28 20.17 -18.80
CA LYS A 214 42.40 20.91 -19.73
C LYS A 214 41.35 20.00 -20.36
N ILE A 215 41.77 18.82 -20.83
CA ILE A 215 40.84 17.80 -21.36
C ILE A 215 39.87 17.33 -20.28
N GLU A 216 40.30 17.16 -19.03
CA GLU A 216 39.44 16.81 -17.89
C GLU A 216 38.40 17.89 -17.60
N ALA A 217 38.79 19.18 -17.63
CA ALA A 217 37.86 20.30 -17.48
C ALA A 217 36.84 20.39 -18.63
N GLU A 218 37.27 20.17 -19.88
CA GLU A 218 36.39 20.10 -21.05
C GLU A 218 35.39 18.94 -20.96
N LEU A 219 35.86 17.75 -20.53
CA LEU A 219 35.01 16.58 -20.31
C LEU A 219 34.04 16.75 -19.12
N SER A 220 34.43 17.45 -18.05
CA SER A 220 33.51 17.77 -16.95
C SER A 220 32.40 18.69 -17.42
N LYS A 221 32.74 19.76 -18.15
CA LYS A 221 31.78 20.70 -18.73
C LYS A 221 30.81 20.00 -19.69
N GLU A 222 31.30 19.11 -20.54
CA GLU A 222 30.42 18.38 -21.46
C GLU A 222 29.56 17.34 -20.74
N ARG A 223 30.06 16.72 -19.67
CA ARG A 223 29.26 15.89 -18.77
C ARG A 223 28.14 16.69 -18.10
N GLU A 224 28.40 17.93 -17.67
CA GLU A 224 27.41 18.85 -17.10
C GLU A 224 26.35 19.26 -18.14
N ASN A 225 26.75 19.57 -19.39
CA ASN A 225 25.84 19.82 -20.51
C ASN A 225 24.89 18.62 -20.73
N LEU A 226 25.45 17.41 -20.80
CA LEU A 226 24.70 16.16 -21.00
C LEU A 226 23.81 15.79 -19.80
N ILE A 227 24.12 16.26 -18.59
CA ILE A 227 23.23 16.13 -17.43
C ILE A 227 22.02 17.07 -17.60
N MET A 228 22.25 18.35 -17.90
CA MET A 228 21.18 19.33 -18.12
C MET A 228 20.24 18.92 -19.27
N GLU A 229 20.79 18.38 -20.37
CA GLU A 229 19.97 17.86 -21.47
C GLU A 229 19.13 16.64 -21.04
N LYS A 230 19.73 15.68 -20.31
CA LYS A 230 19.00 14.51 -19.78
C LYS A 230 17.87 14.91 -18.84
N GLU A 231 18.09 15.87 -17.95
CA GLU A 231 17.03 16.41 -17.11
C GLU A 231 15.90 17.08 -17.93
N ALA A 232 16.25 17.82 -18.99
CA ALA A 232 15.27 18.41 -19.90
C ALA A 232 14.53 17.38 -20.77
N VAL A 233 15.10 16.20 -21.00
CA VAL A 233 14.40 15.04 -21.57
C VAL A 233 13.48 14.39 -20.53
N VAL A 234 13.95 14.18 -19.29
CA VAL A 234 13.15 13.59 -18.20
C VAL A 234 11.91 14.44 -17.90
N ARG A 235 12.05 15.77 -17.74
CA ARG A 235 10.90 16.68 -17.52
C ARG A 235 9.84 16.56 -18.63
N ARG A 236 10.25 16.46 -19.90
CA ARG A 236 9.33 16.25 -21.04
C ARG A 236 8.66 14.87 -21.02
N ILE A 237 9.33 13.83 -20.53
CA ILE A 237 8.75 12.49 -20.35
C ILE A 237 7.73 12.50 -19.21
N GLU A 238 8.01 13.19 -18.10
CA GLU A 238 7.06 13.38 -16.99
C GLU A 238 5.82 14.18 -17.41
N GLU A 239 6.00 15.25 -18.19
CA GLU A 239 4.91 16.01 -18.81
C GLU A 239 4.07 15.14 -19.75
N GLY A 240 4.71 14.36 -20.64
CA GLY A 240 4.04 13.38 -21.48
C GLY A 240 3.28 12.31 -20.68
N GLY A 241 3.82 11.88 -19.54
CA GLY A 241 3.17 10.98 -18.59
C GLY A 241 1.93 11.61 -17.93
N LYS A 242 2.01 12.88 -17.51
CA LYS A 242 0.87 13.65 -16.97
C LYS A 242 -0.24 13.80 -18.02
N ILE A 243 0.11 14.13 -19.26
CA ILE A 243 -0.84 14.22 -20.39
C ILE A 243 -1.48 12.85 -20.65
N THR A 244 -0.69 11.77 -20.70
CA THR A 244 -1.18 10.39 -20.91
C THR A 244 -2.12 9.94 -19.79
N LYS A 245 -1.87 10.31 -18.54
CA LYS A 245 -2.77 10.06 -17.41
C LYS A 245 -4.09 10.83 -17.56
N GLY A 246 -4.03 12.11 -17.94
CA GLY A 246 -5.21 12.95 -18.20
C GLY A 246 -6.08 12.43 -19.35
N LEU A 247 -5.46 12.01 -20.45
CA LEU A 247 -6.14 11.36 -21.57
C LEU A 247 -6.80 10.04 -21.16
N ARG A 248 -6.14 9.23 -20.32
CA ARG A 248 -6.75 8.00 -19.78
C ARG A 248 -8.00 8.31 -18.96
N THR A 249 -7.92 9.24 -18.01
CA THR A 249 -9.10 9.62 -17.20
C THR A 249 -10.25 10.18 -18.05
N MET A 250 -9.96 10.88 -19.16
CA MET A 250 -10.97 11.34 -20.11
C MET A 250 -11.58 10.18 -20.91
N VAL A 251 -10.79 9.18 -21.32
CA VAL A 251 -11.27 7.97 -21.99
C VAL A 251 -12.14 7.12 -21.06
N ASP A 252 -11.77 7.01 -19.79
CA ASP A 252 -12.58 6.30 -18.77
C ASP A 252 -13.92 7.04 -18.54
N GLN A 253 -13.90 8.37 -18.40
CA GLN A 253 -15.12 9.20 -18.33
C GLN A 253 -16.02 9.04 -19.55
N LEU A 254 -15.48 9.17 -20.77
CA LEU A 254 -16.25 9.00 -22.01
C LEU A 254 -16.81 7.58 -22.17
N LYS A 255 -16.18 6.58 -21.56
CA LYS A 255 -16.66 5.19 -21.55
C LYS A 255 -17.82 5.01 -20.58
N ASP A 256 -17.79 5.65 -19.42
CA ASP A 256 -18.89 5.64 -18.45
C ASP A 256 -20.09 6.45 -18.97
N GLU A 257 -19.85 7.62 -19.58
CA GLU A 257 -20.86 8.41 -20.30
C GLU A 257 -21.51 7.59 -21.44
N LYS A 258 -20.71 6.88 -22.24
CA LYS A 258 -21.22 5.97 -23.28
C LYS A 258 -22.12 4.89 -22.70
N VAL A 259 -21.73 4.25 -21.59
CA VAL A 259 -22.54 3.21 -20.94
C VAL A 259 -23.86 3.78 -20.43
N ASN A 260 -23.86 5.00 -19.87
CA ASN A 260 -25.09 5.67 -19.45
C ASN A 260 -26.02 5.98 -20.65
N VAL A 261 -25.48 6.52 -21.75
CA VAL A 261 -26.24 6.78 -22.98
C VAL A 261 -26.77 5.48 -23.61
N GLU A 262 -26.02 4.38 -23.56
CA GLU A 262 -26.51 3.07 -24.02
C GLU A 262 -27.67 2.54 -23.15
N GLN A 263 -27.65 2.80 -21.83
CA GLN A 263 -28.76 2.46 -20.92
C GLN A 263 -30.00 3.33 -21.14
N GLU A 264 -29.84 4.64 -21.32
CA GLU A 264 -30.92 5.58 -21.65
C GLU A 264 -31.57 5.22 -23.00
N LEU A 265 -30.76 4.94 -24.02
CA LEU A 265 -31.24 4.54 -25.34
C LEU A 265 -32.02 3.21 -25.27
N GLU A 266 -31.57 2.25 -24.46
CA GLU A 266 -32.30 1.00 -24.21
C GLU A 266 -33.58 1.19 -23.37
N ALA A 267 -33.64 2.22 -22.50
CA ALA A 267 -34.87 2.60 -21.81
C ALA A 267 -35.89 3.19 -22.80
N VAL A 268 -35.46 4.13 -23.64
CA VAL A 268 -36.29 4.71 -24.71
C VAL A 268 -36.76 3.64 -25.71
N ARG A 269 -35.92 2.64 -26.04
CA ARG A 269 -36.36 1.47 -26.85
C ARG A 269 -37.51 0.71 -26.18
N ARG A 270 -37.42 0.43 -24.89
CA ARG A 270 -38.48 -0.24 -24.12
C ARG A 270 -39.76 0.60 -24.06
N GLU A 271 -39.65 1.91 -23.88
CA GLU A 271 -40.79 2.84 -23.93
C GLU A 271 -41.45 2.86 -25.32
N VAL A 272 -40.67 2.94 -26.40
CA VAL A 272 -41.17 2.90 -27.78
C VAL A 272 -41.89 1.59 -28.09
N VAL A 273 -41.39 0.45 -27.62
CA VAL A 273 -42.07 -0.85 -27.75
C VAL A 273 -43.40 -0.86 -27.00
N ASN A 274 -43.44 -0.35 -25.76
CA ASN A 274 -44.68 -0.26 -24.97
C ASN A 274 -45.69 0.71 -25.61
N ILE A 275 -45.26 1.88 -26.08
CA ILE A 275 -46.12 2.85 -26.78
C ILE A 275 -46.65 2.24 -28.09
N LYS A 276 -45.85 1.48 -28.84
CA LYS A 276 -46.28 0.77 -30.04
C LYS A 276 -47.35 -0.28 -29.73
N GLN A 277 -47.20 -1.05 -28.65
CA GLN A 277 -48.22 -2.03 -28.22
C GLN A 277 -49.51 -1.34 -27.74
N GLN A 278 -49.41 -0.19 -27.06
CA GLN A 278 -50.56 0.63 -26.69
C GLN A 278 -51.28 1.21 -27.91
N LEU A 279 -50.52 1.65 -28.94
CA LEU A 279 -51.08 2.13 -30.20
C LEU A 279 -51.81 1.01 -30.94
N GLU A 280 -51.21 -0.16 -31.12
CA GLU A 280 -51.85 -1.34 -31.75
C GLU A 280 -53.14 -1.74 -31.01
N SER A 281 -53.13 -1.69 -29.67
CA SER A 281 -54.34 -1.94 -28.87
C SER A 281 -55.41 -0.85 -29.03
N ALA A 282 -55.02 0.42 -29.22
CA ALA A 282 -55.94 1.53 -29.43
C ALA A 282 -56.52 1.51 -30.86
N GLU A 283 -55.72 1.18 -31.86
CA GLU A 283 -56.15 0.97 -33.24
C GLU A 283 -57.17 -0.17 -33.34
N GLN A 284 -56.94 -1.30 -32.65
CA GLN A 284 -57.93 -2.37 -32.56
C GLN A 284 -59.23 -1.91 -31.87
N GLN A 285 -59.14 -1.21 -30.73
CA GLN A 285 -60.33 -0.66 -30.06
C GLN A 285 -61.11 0.34 -30.92
N VAL A 286 -60.42 1.19 -31.70
CA VAL A 286 -61.06 2.09 -32.66
C VAL A 286 -61.72 1.32 -33.81
N SER A 287 -61.12 0.23 -34.30
CA SER A 287 -61.75 -0.65 -35.30
C SER A 287 -63.01 -1.32 -34.74
N ASP A 288 -62.92 -1.88 -33.52
CA ASP A 288 -64.04 -2.55 -32.86
C ASP A 288 -65.18 -1.58 -32.57
N LEU A 289 -64.87 -0.37 -32.08
CA LEU A 289 -65.84 0.72 -31.92
C LEU A 289 -66.42 1.19 -33.26
N GLY A 290 -65.64 1.20 -34.34
CA GLY A 290 -66.12 1.49 -35.70
C GLY A 290 -67.12 0.44 -36.20
N HIS A 291 -66.87 -0.85 -35.95
CA HIS A 291 -67.81 -1.93 -36.23
C HIS A 291 -69.09 -1.81 -35.39
N ASN A 292 -68.95 -1.54 -34.09
CA ASN A 292 -70.10 -1.38 -33.18
C ASN A 292 -70.94 -0.14 -33.52
N LEU A 293 -70.30 0.99 -33.87
CA LEU A 293 -70.98 2.20 -34.33
C LEU A 293 -71.75 1.94 -35.62
N LYS A 294 -71.13 1.24 -36.59
CA LYS A 294 -71.82 0.87 -37.84
C LYS A 294 -73.01 -0.06 -37.60
N ALA A 295 -72.88 -1.06 -36.71
CA ALA A 295 -73.99 -1.92 -36.32
C ALA A 295 -75.11 -1.13 -35.63
N SER A 296 -74.78 -0.22 -34.72
CA SER A 296 -75.76 0.67 -34.07
C SER A 296 -76.37 1.69 -35.03
N GLU A 297 -75.65 2.15 -36.06
CA GLU A 297 -76.22 2.94 -37.15
C GLU A 297 -77.23 2.15 -37.98
N GLU A 298 -76.94 0.89 -38.29
CA GLU A 298 -77.84 -0.01 -39.04
C GLU A 298 -79.08 -0.38 -38.20
N GLU A 299 -78.91 -0.60 -36.89
CA GLU A 299 -80.01 -0.74 -35.94
C GLU A 299 -80.83 0.56 -35.84
N ASN A 300 -80.21 1.73 -35.69
CA ASN A 300 -80.92 3.01 -35.65
C ASN A 300 -81.67 3.29 -36.96
N LYS A 301 -81.13 2.92 -38.13
CA LYS A 301 -81.86 2.99 -39.41
C LYS A 301 -83.08 2.07 -39.40
N SER A 302 -82.97 0.86 -38.83
CA SER A 302 -84.12 -0.04 -38.64
C SER A 302 -85.14 0.48 -37.62
N LEU A 303 -84.69 1.09 -36.51
CA LEU A 303 -85.55 1.69 -35.49
C LEU A 303 -86.25 2.94 -36.01
N ILE A 304 -85.60 3.78 -36.82
CA ILE A 304 -86.24 4.93 -37.48
C ILE A 304 -87.34 4.47 -38.44
N LEU A 305 -87.10 3.40 -39.21
CA LEU A 305 -88.14 2.78 -40.05
C LEU A 305 -89.30 2.27 -39.20
N LYS A 306 -89.05 1.49 -38.14
CA LYS A 306 -90.09 1.02 -37.20
C LYS A 306 -90.82 2.16 -36.49
N ILE A 307 -90.15 3.25 -36.14
CA ILE A 307 -90.77 4.43 -35.55
C ILE A 307 -91.65 5.14 -36.58
N SER A 308 -91.28 5.19 -37.85
CA SER A 308 -92.17 5.71 -38.91
C SER A 308 -93.39 4.80 -39.13
N GLU A 309 -93.20 3.48 -39.04
CA GLU A 309 -94.25 2.46 -39.17
C GLU A 309 -95.24 2.54 -37.99
N VAL A 310 -94.74 2.48 -36.76
CA VAL A 310 -95.53 2.68 -35.53
C VAL A 310 -96.12 4.08 -35.44
N SER A 311 -95.48 5.13 -35.97
CA SER A 311 -96.08 6.48 -36.02
C SER A 311 -97.25 6.55 -37.01
N ASN A 312 -97.23 5.76 -38.09
CA ASN A 312 -98.37 5.62 -38.99
C ASN A 312 -99.50 4.80 -38.33
N GLU A 313 -99.18 3.74 -37.59
CA GLU A 313 -100.15 2.97 -36.79
C GLU A 313 -100.75 3.82 -35.65
N ILE A 314 -99.94 4.65 -34.98
CA ILE A 314 -100.41 5.61 -33.97
C ILE A 314 -101.30 6.66 -34.63
N GLN A 315 -100.97 7.19 -35.81
CA GLN A 315 -101.86 8.11 -36.50
C GLN A 315 -103.19 7.45 -36.91
N GLN A 316 -103.17 6.20 -37.37
CA GLN A 316 -104.38 5.45 -37.70
C GLN A 316 -105.24 5.17 -36.44
N THR A 317 -104.64 4.64 -35.38
CA THR A 317 -105.34 4.37 -34.12
C THR A 317 -105.82 5.66 -33.46
N GLN A 318 -105.05 6.74 -33.50
CA GLN A 318 -105.48 8.05 -33.00
C GLN A 318 -106.64 8.63 -33.81
N ASN A 319 -106.70 8.43 -35.13
CA ASN A 319 -107.88 8.77 -35.92
C ASN A 319 -109.11 7.97 -35.44
N THR A 320 -108.98 6.65 -35.25
CA THR A 320 -110.11 5.84 -34.73
C THR A 320 -110.48 6.20 -33.28
N ILE A 321 -109.52 6.61 -32.44
CA ILE A 321 -109.75 7.13 -31.08
C ILE A 321 -110.38 8.53 -31.12
N GLN A 322 -110.33 9.24 -32.25
CA GLN A 322 -111.06 10.49 -32.45
C GLN A 322 -112.51 10.26 -32.90
N GLU A 323 -112.80 9.09 -33.49
CA GLU A 323 -114.14 8.62 -33.85
C GLU A 323 -114.86 7.95 -32.64
N LEU A 324 -114.14 7.16 -31.84
CA LEU A 324 -114.66 6.42 -30.69
C LEU A 324 -115.46 7.25 -29.66
N PRO A 325 -115.16 8.53 -29.33
CA PRO A 325 -116.01 9.35 -28.46
C PRO A 325 -117.45 9.50 -28.97
N GLY A 326 -117.67 9.47 -30.29
CA GLY A 326 -119.01 9.48 -30.89
C GLY A 326 -119.77 8.17 -30.68
N GLU A 327 -119.06 7.04 -30.62
CA GLU A 327 -119.63 5.73 -30.28
C GLU A 327 -119.79 5.57 -28.75
N SER A 328 -118.83 6.06 -27.98
CA SER A 328 -118.83 6.05 -26.51
C SER A 328 -120.00 6.87 -25.97
N SER A 329 -120.27 8.06 -26.51
CA SER A 329 -121.44 8.86 -26.11
C SER A 329 -122.76 8.12 -26.38
N GLN A 330 -122.85 7.39 -27.51
CA GLN A 330 -124.00 6.55 -27.84
C GLN A 330 -124.11 5.28 -27.00
N LEU A 331 -123.03 4.86 -26.33
CA LEU A 331 -123.02 3.75 -25.38
C LEU A 331 -123.30 4.24 -23.96
N GLU A 332 -122.72 5.36 -23.52
CA GLU A 332 -122.97 6.00 -22.22
C GLU A 332 -124.44 6.40 -22.05
N GLU A 333 -125.12 6.87 -23.10
CA GLU A 333 -126.58 7.12 -23.06
C GLU A 333 -127.36 5.83 -22.72
N LYS A 334 -127.03 4.72 -23.38
CA LYS A 334 -127.62 3.39 -23.12
C LYS A 334 -127.16 2.78 -21.78
N LEU A 335 -125.96 3.13 -21.32
CA LEU A 335 -125.41 2.69 -20.04
C LEU A 335 -126.11 3.43 -18.90
N CYS A 336 -126.40 4.73 -19.06
CA CYS A 336 -127.18 5.52 -18.11
C CYS A 336 -128.61 4.97 -17.96
N GLU A 337 -129.29 4.63 -19.06
CA GLU A 337 -130.56 3.89 -19.00
C GLU A 337 -130.42 2.59 -18.19
N ARG A 338 -129.38 1.78 -18.49
CA ARG A 338 -129.06 0.53 -17.79
C ARG A 338 -128.63 0.68 -16.34
N GLU A 339 -128.01 1.79 -15.95
CA GLU A 339 -127.61 2.08 -14.57
C GLU A 339 -128.81 2.54 -13.73
N THR A 340 -129.82 3.19 -14.33
CA THR A 340 -131.09 3.40 -13.62
C THR A 340 -131.82 2.08 -13.37
N GLU A 341 -131.81 1.13 -14.34
CA GLU A 341 -132.32 -0.23 -14.09
C GLU A 341 -131.48 -0.96 -13.04
N LEU A 342 -130.14 -0.94 -13.15
CA LEU A 342 -129.24 -1.68 -12.24
C LEU A 342 -129.16 -1.09 -10.84
N SER A 343 -129.32 0.22 -10.61
CA SER A 343 -129.35 0.78 -9.25
C SER A 343 -130.51 0.19 -8.44
N THR A 344 -131.70 0.07 -9.05
CA THR A 344 -132.87 -0.56 -8.39
C THR A 344 -132.67 -2.04 -8.08
N LEU A 345 -131.72 -2.69 -8.77
CA LEU A 345 -131.39 -4.11 -8.60
C LEU A 345 -130.20 -4.30 -7.64
N LYS A 346 -129.27 -3.34 -7.60
CA LYS A 346 -128.08 -3.34 -6.75
C LYS A 346 -128.40 -3.04 -5.29
N ASP A 347 -129.33 -2.12 -5.03
CA ASP A 347 -129.85 -1.78 -3.70
C ASP A 347 -130.54 -2.99 -3.00
N MET A 348 -130.50 -4.17 -3.62
CA MET A 348 -130.88 -5.47 -3.09
C MET A 348 -129.71 -6.54 -2.96
N SER A 349 -128.34 -6.25 -2.98
CA SER A 349 -127.30 -7.31 -3.42
C SER A 349 -125.69 -7.63 -3.13
N GLU A 350 -124.63 -6.93 -2.55
CA GLU A 350 -123.09 -6.61 -2.93
C GLU A 350 -121.53 -7.54 -2.76
N ALA A 351 -120.34 -7.96 -3.72
CA ALA A 351 -118.65 -8.65 -3.80
C ALA A 351 -117.34 -9.26 -5.06
N HIS A 352 -115.80 -9.64 -5.12
CA HIS A 352 -114.53 -10.52 -6.10
C HIS A 352 -112.64 -10.70 -6.35
N GLU A 353 -111.62 -11.45 -7.28
CA GLU A 353 -109.91 -12.09 -7.43
C GLU A 353 -108.43 -12.25 -8.63
N TYR A 354 -107.12 -13.13 -8.80
CA TYR A 354 -105.49 -13.20 -9.62
C TYR A 354 -104.11 -14.40 -10.17
N GLU A 355 -102.69 -14.38 -10.88
CA GLU A 355 -101.32 -15.46 -11.45
C GLU A 355 -99.55 -15.37 -12.18
N SER A 356 -98.36 -16.32 -12.62
CA SER A 356 -96.70 -16.33 -13.39
C SER A 356 -95.27 -17.50 -13.88
N SER A 357 -93.89 -17.44 -14.66
CA SER A 357 -92.45 -18.48 -15.10
C SER A 357 -90.78 -18.40 -16.01
N THR A 358 -89.53 -19.33 -16.34
CA THR A 358 -87.86 -19.31 -17.10
C THR A 358 -86.48 -20.49 -17.69
N GLN A 359 -85.07 -20.43 -18.43
CA GLN A 359 -83.58 -21.42 -18.82
C GLN A 359 -82.00 -21.40 -19.92
N LEU A 360 -80.68 -22.23 -20.13
CA LEU A 360 -79.27 -22.48 -21.27
C LEU A 360 -77.50 -23.21 -21.35
N LYS A 361 -76.28 -23.31 -22.36
CA LYS A 361 -74.69 -24.19 -22.68
C LYS A 361 -73.13 -24.11 -23.77
N GLY A 362 -71.85 -24.96 -24.11
CA GLY A 362 -70.27 -24.94 -25.02
C GLY A 362 -68.78 -26.02 -25.51
N LEU A 363 -67.39 -25.92 -26.29
CA LEU A 363 -66.01 -26.91 -26.95
C LEU A 363 -64.18 -26.74 -27.52
N LEU A 364 -63.06 -27.60 -28.24
CA LEU A 364 -61.28 -27.63 -28.66
C LEU A 364 -60.01 -28.49 -29.81
N GLY A 365 -58.46 -28.50 -30.09
CA GLY A 365 -57.18 -29.23 -31.16
C GLY A 365 -55.28 -29.35 -31.41
N GLN A 366 -54.22 -29.95 -32.40
CA GLN A 366 -52.42 -30.22 -32.64
C GLN A 366 -51.16 -30.81 -33.95
N ILE A 367 -49.60 -30.90 -34.17
CA ILE A 367 -48.32 -31.52 -35.33
C ILE A 367 -46.43 -31.72 -35.48
N THR A 368 -45.35 -32.26 -36.51
CA THR A 368 -43.54 -32.46 -36.75
C THR A 368 -42.29 -33.06 -38.05
N GLY A 369 -40.73 -33.20 -38.23
CA GLY A 369 -39.45 -33.77 -39.40
C GLY A 369 -37.56 -33.94 -39.60
N LEU A 370 -36.50 -34.48 -40.63
CA LEU A 370 -34.70 -34.70 -40.89
C LEU A 370 -33.44 -35.29 -42.19
N GLU A 371 -31.87 -35.42 -42.38
CA GLU A 371 -30.59 -35.80 -43.61
C GLU A 371 -28.74 -36.32 -43.73
N GLN A 372 -27.64 -36.57 -44.83
CA GLN A 372 -25.93 -37.10 -45.04
C GLN A 372 -24.43 -36.73 -45.95
N GLU A 373 -23.87 -37.07 -47.24
CA GLU A 373 -22.30 -37.10 -47.72
C GLU A 373 -21.64 -36.24 -48.95
N LEU A 374 -20.47 -35.54 -48.77
CA LEU A 374 -19.82 -34.52 -49.71
C LEU A 374 -18.38 -34.83 -50.30
N ALA A 375 -17.95 -36.09 -50.40
CA ALA A 375 -16.50 -36.44 -50.36
C ALA A 375 -15.72 -36.69 -51.68
N LEU A 376 -16.33 -36.70 -52.87
CA LEU A 376 -15.69 -37.22 -54.11
C LEU A 376 -15.23 -36.17 -55.14
N LEU A 377 -15.07 -34.91 -54.74
CA LEU A 377 -14.62 -33.76 -55.55
C LEU A 377 -13.15 -33.85 -56.07
N GLN A 378 -12.52 -35.03 -56.03
CA GLN A 378 -11.08 -35.22 -56.25
C GLN A 378 -10.68 -36.27 -57.30
N ASN A 379 -11.64 -36.98 -57.95
CA ASN A 379 -11.29 -38.10 -58.85
C ASN A 379 -11.82 -38.07 -60.30
N GLN A 380 -12.87 -37.29 -60.63
CA GLN A 380 -13.40 -37.20 -62.01
C GLN A 380 -13.11 -35.86 -62.72
N LYS A 381 -11.86 -35.41 -62.55
CA LYS A 381 -11.07 -34.77 -63.64
C LYS A 381 -10.86 -35.71 -64.85
N ARG A 382 -11.30 -36.96 -64.75
CA ARG A 382 -10.88 -38.11 -65.56
C ARG A 382 -11.90 -38.54 -66.61
N ASP A 383 -13.19 -38.32 -66.35
CA ASP A 383 -14.26 -38.56 -67.30
C ASP A 383 -14.85 -37.16 -67.60
N MET A 384 -14.59 -36.49 -68.74
CA MET A 384 -14.65 -36.93 -70.15
C MET A 384 -16.07 -37.32 -70.60
N GLU A 385 -16.21 -37.51 -71.91
CA GLU A 385 -17.07 -38.54 -72.52
C GLU A 385 -18.60 -38.47 -72.38
N THR A 386 -19.15 -37.58 -71.55
CA THR A 386 -20.55 -37.09 -71.62
C THR A 386 -20.55 -35.57 -71.52
N GLN A 387 -20.12 -34.79 -72.53
CA GLN A 387 -20.43 -34.84 -73.97
C GLN A 387 -21.91 -34.63 -74.33
N LEU A 388 -22.10 -33.94 -75.46
CA LEU A 388 -23.18 -34.05 -76.46
C LEU A 388 -24.64 -33.70 -76.08
N GLU A 389 -25.18 -34.03 -74.91
CA GLU A 389 -26.64 -34.24 -74.77
C GLU A 389 -27.56 -33.01 -74.56
N SER A 390 -27.11 -31.77 -74.80
CA SER A 390 -28.03 -30.59 -74.80
C SER A 390 -27.69 -29.43 -75.74
N LYS A 391 -26.64 -29.57 -76.57
CA LYS A 391 -26.37 -28.70 -77.74
C LYS A 391 -25.99 -29.49 -78.99
N ALA A 392 -26.36 -30.77 -79.04
CA ALA A 392 -26.32 -31.54 -80.27
C ALA A 392 -27.54 -31.21 -81.15
N VAL A 393 -27.29 -31.20 -82.46
CA VAL A 393 -28.25 -31.04 -83.57
C VAL A 393 -28.84 -29.61 -83.72
N GLU A 394 -28.70 -29.09 -84.95
CA GLU A 394 -29.50 -28.00 -85.55
C GLU A 394 -29.46 -26.59 -84.95
N VAL A 395 -28.26 -26.14 -84.56
CA VAL A 395 -27.74 -24.85 -85.08
C VAL A 395 -26.56 -25.11 -86.01
N LYS A 396 -26.80 -25.97 -87.02
CA LYS A 396 -25.92 -26.14 -88.18
C LYS A 396 -26.40 -25.19 -89.28
N GLN A 397 -25.43 -24.66 -90.05
CA GLN A 397 -25.58 -23.75 -91.19
C GLN A 397 -25.77 -22.26 -90.84
N LEU A 398 -25.13 -21.41 -91.64
CA LEU A 398 -25.26 -19.94 -91.72
C LEU A 398 -24.82 -19.16 -90.47
N GLY A 399 -23.50 -19.06 -90.29
CA GLY A 399 -22.85 -18.19 -89.29
C GLY A 399 -21.33 -18.11 -89.50
N GLU A 400 -20.73 -19.18 -90.01
CA GLU A 400 -19.37 -19.20 -90.54
C GLU A 400 -19.36 -18.78 -92.03
N HIS A 401 -18.20 -18.30 -92.50
CA HIS A 401 -17.84 -18.14 -93.92
C HIS A 401 -18.40 -16.94 -94.72
N ASN A 402 -18.59 -15.79 -94.06
CA ASN A 402 -18.34 -14.42 -94.60
C ASN A 402 -18.42 -13.46 -93.40
N ILE A 403 -17.34 -12.85 -92.91
CA ILE A 403 -16.44 -11.91 -93.62
C ILE A 403 -15.01 -12.08 -93.03
N GLN A 404 -13.99 -12.39 -93.82
CA GLN A 404 -13.27 -11.43 -94.68
C GLN A 404 -12.31 -10.51 -93.88
N LEU A 405 -11.36 -11.14 -93.17
CA LEU A 405 -9.92 -10.89 -93.38
C LEU A 405 -9.54 -11.60 -94.71
N GLN A 406 -10.02 -11.17 -95.87
CA GLN A 406 -9.49 -10.03 -96.62
C GLN A 406 -7.96 -9.93 -96.53
N ALA A 407 -7.36 -10.42 -97.61
CA ALA A 407 -6.03 -10.16 -98.14
C ALA A 407 -5.36 -8.83 -97.70
N GLN A 408 -4.02 -8.78 -97.62
CA GLN A 408 -3.01 -9.73 -98.12
C GLN A 408 -2.37 -10.54 -96.97
N ILE A 409 -1.74 -11.71 -97.14
CA ILE A 409 -0.84 -12.23 -98.19
C ILE A 409 -1.15 -13.75 -98.35
N SER A 410 -1.37 -14.38 -99.52
CA SER A 410 -0.81 -14.25 -100.89
C SER A 410 0.56 -14.92 -101.09
N GLU A 411 0.57 -16.26 -101.16
CA GLU A 411 1.67 -17.04 -101.72
C GLU A 411 1.09 -18.14 -102.64
N MET A 412 1.81 -18.48 -103.73
CA MET A 412 1.34 -19.17 -104.94
C MET A 412 0.31 -18.36 -105.79
N GLU A 413 0.23 -18.50 -107.12
CA GLU A 413 0.61 -19.64 -108.01
C GLU A 413 1.62 -19.33 -109.16
N MET A 414 1.90 -20.39 -109.97
CA MET A 414 2.95 -20.64 -111.01
C MET A 414 4.20 -21.39 -110.48
N SER A 415 4.92 -22.25 -111.24
CA SER A 415 4.88 -22.64 -112.67
C SER A 415 5.31 -24.11 -112.91
N GLU A 416 5.10 -24.64 -114.13
CA GLU A 416 5.76 -25.84 -114.73
C GLU A 416 6.76 -25.40 -115.84
N ARG A 417 7.53 -26.21 -116.60
CA ARG A 417 7.89 -27.67 -116.68
C ARG A 417 9.21 -27.78 -117.49
N GLU A 418 10.02 -28.83 -117.29
CA GLU A 418 11.22 -29.12 -118.11
C GLU A 418 11.50 -30.64 -118.35
N ASP A 419 12.17 -31.01 -119.47
CA ASP A 419 12.66 -32.36 -119.90
C ASP A 419 13.84 -32.32 -120.98
N GLU A 420 14.93 -33.13 -120.84
CA GLU A 420 15.94 -33.86 -121.75
C GLU A 420 16.80 -33.37 -123.07
N ILE A 421 18.19 -33.31 -123.04
CA ILE A 421 19.40 -33.98 -123.83
C ILE A 421 20.00 -33.77 -125.38
N ALA A 422 21.28 -33.23 -125.67
CA ALA A 422 22.58 -33.43 -126.59
C ALA A 422 23.02 -33.39 -128.22
N ASP A 423 24.33 -32.98 -128.66
CA ASP A 423 25.40 -33.46 -129.77
C ASP A 423 26.00 -32.75 -131.17
N ARG A 424 27.29 -33.04 -131.74
CA ARG A 424 28.00 -33.04 -133.20
C ARG A 424 29.28 -32.13 -133.80
N LYS A 425 30.18 -32.53 -134.85
CA LYS A 425 31.33 -31.73 -135.65
C LYS A 425 31.92 -31.95 -137.23
N PRO A 426 33.23 -32.24 -137.75
CA PRO A 426 34.05 -31.46 -138.88
C PRO A 426 35.25 -31.98 -139.95
N GLU A 427 36.04 -31.08 -140.71
CA GLU A 427 37.47 -31.01 -141.45
C GLU A 427 37.91 -31.66 -142.91
N ASN A 428 38.99 -31.51 -143.84
CA ASN A 428 40.31 -30.77 -144.38
C ASN A 428 40.77 -31.10 -145.96
N SER A 429 41.87 -30.94 -146.85
CA SER A 429 43.34 -30.46 -147.25
C SER A 429 43.79 -30.71 -148.83
N GLU A 430 44.92 -30.54 -149.70
CA GLU A 430 46.30 -29.86 -150.11
C GLU A 430 47.00 -30.43 -151.52
N TYR A 431 48.13 -30.17 -152.36
CA TYR A 431 49.27 -29.21 -152.92
C TYR A 431 50.26 -29.72 -154.18
N ILE A 432 51.29 -29.00 -154.89
CA ILE A 432 52.64 -29.39 -155.71
C ILE A 432 53.20 -28.82 -157.20
N ILE A 433 54.58 -28.92 -157.62
CA ILE A 433 55.57 -28.71 -158.86
C ILE A 433 56.40 -27.37 -159.21
N GLN A 434 57.76 -27.37 -159.53
CA GLN A 434 58.63 -26.13 -159.33
C GLN A 434 60.04 -25.70 -159.94
N ILE A 435 60.92 -26.46 -160.64
CA ILE A 435 62.41 -26.34 -160.40
C ILE A 435 63.35 -25.28 -161.09
N GLU A 436 63.14 -24.74 -162.31
CA GLU A 436 64.27 -24.07 -163.05
C GLU A 436 64.68 -22.64 -162.56
N ASN A 437 63.92 -22.02 -161.65
CA ASN A 437 64.17 -20.65 -161.13
C ASN A 437 65.47 -20.50 -160.31
N LEU A 438 66.02 -21.60 -159.79
CA LEU A 438 66.94 -21.64 -158.64
C LEU A 438 68.32 -20.95 -158.85
N LYS A 439 68.63 -20.43 -160.05
CA LYS A 439 69.94 -19.83 -160.34
C LYS A 439 69.98 -18.30 -160.25
N GLU A 440 68.94 -17.60 -160.70
CA GLU A 440 68.83 -16.15 -160.48
C GLU A 440 68.59 -15.82 -158.99
N GLU A 441 67.98 -16.75 -158.24
CA GLU A 441 67.83 -16.64 -156.79
C GLU A 441 69.18 -16.50 -156.06
N HIS A 442 70.24 -17.16 -156.54
CA HIS A 442 71.53 -17.18 -155.85
C HIS A 442 72.25 -15.82 -155.85
N GLU A 443 72.09 -15.01 -156.89
CA GLU A 443 72.71 -13.67 -156.96
C GLU A 443 71.89 -12.64 -156.15
N GLN A 444 70.57 -12.83 -156.04
CA GLN A 444 69.77 -12.11 -155.03
C GLN A 444 70.14 -12.51 -153.60
N LEU A 445 70.49 -13.78 -153.35
CA LEU A 445 70.82 -14.28 -152.01
C LEU A 445 72.11 -13.67 -151.46
N GLU A 446 73.12 -13.40 -152.28
CA GLU A 446 74.36 -12.72 -151.86
C GLU A 446 74.09 -11.29 -151.34
N GLY A 447 73.21 -10.54 -152.01
CA GLY A 447 72.75 -9.22 -151.55
C GLY A 447 71.97 -9.30 -150.23
N LYS A 448 71.01 -10.23 -150.16
CA LYS A 448 70.24 -10.51 -148.93
C LYS A 448 71.13 -10.96 -147.78
N LEU A 449 72.25 -11.64 -148.03
CA LEU A 449 73.20 -12.08 -147.00
C LEU A 449 73.88 -10.90 -146.28
N GLN A 450 74.26 -9.83 -147.00
CA GLN A 450 74.84 -8.63 -146.38
C GLN A 450 73.80 -7.81 -145.62
N GLU A 451 72.56 -7.73 -146.13
CA GLU A 451 71.43 -7.13 -145.41
C GLU A 451 71.12 -7.90 -144.12
N CYS A 452 71.01 -9.24 -144.20
CA CYS A 452 70.87 -10.11 -143.04
C CYS A 452 72.01 -9.94 -142.03
N LYS A 453 73.25 -9.68 -142.47
CA LYS A 453 74.41 -9.47 -141.58
C LYS A 453 74.35 -8.14 -140.81
N LEU A 454 73.78 -7.08 -141.40
CA LEU A 454 73.50 -5.83 -140.69
C LEU A 454 72.31 -5.98 -139.75
N ASN A 455 71.24 -6.64 -140.20
CA ASN A 455 70.07 -6.94 -139.38
C ASN A 455 70.42 -7.84 -138.18
N LEU A 456 71.35 -8.80 -138.35
CA LEU A 456 71.88 -9.63 -137.26
C LEU A 456 72.54 -8.76 -136.18
N LYS A 457 73.43 -7.84 -136.55
CA LYS A 457 74.07 -6.93 -135.59
C LYS A 457 73.08 -6.03 -134.84
N VAL A 458 72.02 -5.60 -135.51
CA VAL A 458 70.94 -4.82 -134.86
C VAL A 458 70.10 -5.71 -133.93
N ALA A 459 69.90 -6.99 -134.26
CA ALA A 459 69.24 -7.96 -133.39
C ALA A 459 70.12 -8.32 -132.18
N GLU A 460 71.42 -8.59 -132.38
CA GLU A 460 72.41 -8.84 -131.32
C GLU A 460 72.42 -7.70 -130.30
N LYS A 461 72.53 -6.43 -130.77
CA LYS A 461 72.51 -5.27 -129.87
C LYS A 461 71.18 -5.10 -129.13
N LYS A 462 70.04 -5.42 -129.76
CA LYS A 462 68.73 -5.42 -129.08
C LYS A 462 68.58 -6.55 -128.05
N ILE A 463 69.19 -7.71 -128.31
CA ILE A 463 69.22 -8.82 -127.35
C ILE A 463 70.10 -8.45 -126.16
N GLU A 464 71.24 -7.78 -126.38
CA GLU A 464 72.10 -7.23 -125.33
C GLU A 464 71.37 -6.15 -124.50
N GLU A 465 70.76 -5.16 -125.15
CA GLU A 465 69.95 -4.12 -124.50
C GLU A 465 68.79 -4.68 -123.66
N THR A 466 68.08 -5.71 -124.16
CA THR A 466 66.98 -6.35 -123.41
C THR A 466 67.48 -7.28 -122.30
N ALA A 467 68.62 -7.95 -122.47
CA ALA A 467 69.25 -8.73 -121.40
C ALA A 467 69.72 -7.84 -120.24
N ASP A 468 70.22 -6.64 -120.56
CA ASP A 468 70.58 -5.61 -119.58
C ASP A 468 69.35 -5.02 -118.88
N GLU A 469 68.25 -4.75 -119.60
CA GLU A 469 66.97 -4.37 -118.99
C GLU A 469 66.44 -5.47 -118.05
N PHE A 470 66.49 -6.75 -118.48
CA PHE A 470 66.09 -7.88 -117.64
C PHE A 470 66.98 -8.04 -116.41
N ARG A 471 68.29 -7.80 -116.50
CA ARG A 471 69.21 -7.86 -115.35
C ARG A 471 68.87 -6.79 -114.31
N LEU A 472 68.72 -5.53 -114.72
CA LEU A 472 68.31 -4.44 -113.81
C LEU A 472 66.93 -4.72 -113.16
N LYS A 473 66.04 -5.41 -113.89
CA LYS A 473 64.71 -5.85 -113.45
C LYS A 473 64.70 -7.16 -112.63
N ILE A 474 65.86 -7.79 -112.46
CA ILE A 474 66.10 -8.88 -111.52
C ILE A 474 66.75 -8.28 -110.26
N GLU A 475 67.81 -7.49 -110.41
CA GLU A 475 68.49 -6.80 -109.29
C GLU A 475 67.50 -5.99 -108.42
N SER A 476 66.62 -5.19 -109.04
CA SER A 476 65.56 -4.44 -108.35
C SER A 476 64.39 -5.28 -107.80
N LYS A 477 64.31 -6.58 -108.14
CA LYS A 477 63.40 -7.52 -107.47
C LYS A 477 64.09 -8.24 -106.32
N ASP A 478 65.36 -8.57 -106.45
CA ASP A 478 66.15 -9.19 -105.40
C ASP A 478 66.30 -8.25 -104.20
N GLU A 479 66.42 -6.93 -104.45
CA GLU A 479 66.32 -5.88 -103.43
C GLU A 479 64.94 -5.89 -102.71
N VAL A 480 63.83 -5.95 -103.46
CA VAL A 480 62.47 -6.06 -102.90
C VAL A 480 62.24 -7.39 -102.18
N ILE A 481 62.89 -8.48 -102.59
CA ILE A 481 62.83 -9.77 -101.90
C ILE A 481 63.55 -9.67 -100.55
N ALA A 482 64.72 -9.04 -100.49
CA ALA A 482 65.45 -8.82 -99.24
C ALA A 482 64.65 -7.96 -98.23
N ASP A 483 64.00 -6.89 -98.71
CA ASP A 483 63.09 -6.08 -97.88
C ASP A 483 61.90 -6.90 -97.34
N LEU A 484 61.33 -7.79 -98.17
CA LEU A 484 60.23 -8.67 -97.77
C LEU A 484 60.67 -9.78 -96.81
N GLU A 485 61.89 -10.32 -96.97
CA GLU A 485 62.48 -11.30 -96.05
C GLU A 485 62.78 -10.67 -94.68
N GLN A 486 63.34 -9.46 -94.65
CA GLN A 486 63.56 -8.71 -93.41
C GLN A 486 62.23 -8.39 -92.71
N LEU A 487 61.22 -7.92 -93.46
CA LEU A 487 59.87 -7.67 -92.91
C LEU A 487 59.23 -8.96 -92.36
N ALA A 488 59.41 -10.10 -93.03
CA ALA A 488 58.89 -11.39 -92.57
C ALA A 488 59.59 -11.86 -91.27
N GLU A 489 60.90 -11.64 -91.13
CA GLU A 489 61.66 -11.98 -89.92
C GLU A 489 61.34 -11.05 -88.74
N ASP A 490 61.14 -9.76 -88.98
CA ASP A 490 60.68 -8.81 -87.94
C ASP A 490 59.25 -9.14 -87.49
N LEU A 491 58.33 -9.46 -88.41
CA LEU A 491 56.99 -9.98 -88.08
C LEU A 491 57.06 -11.33 -87.33
N ARG A 492 58.02 -12.21 -87.66
CA ARG A 492 58.24 -13.46 -86.93
C ARG A 492 58.65 -13.20 -85.48
N ARG A 493 59.53 -12.22 -85.24
CA ARG A 493 59.98 -11.82 -83.91
C ARG A 493 58.86 -11.16 -83.09
N ASP A 494 58.05 -10.31 -83.72
CA ASP A 494 56.87 -9.73 -83.06
C ASP A 494 55.85 -10.81 -82.66
N LEU A 495 55.61 -11.81 -83.52
CA LEU A 495 54.76 -12.95 -83.20
C LEU A 495 55.34 -13.82 -82.07
N GLU A 496 56.66 -14.01 -82.02
CA GLU A 496 57.36 -14.74 -80.96
C GLU A 496 57.20 -14.01 -79.60
N LEU A 497 57.43 -12.69 -79.56
CA LEU A 497 57.19 -11.84 -78.38
C LEU A 497 55.72 -11.85 -77.94
N LYS A 498 54.76 -11.85 -78.87
CA LYS A 498 53.33 -11.98 -78.54
C LYS A 498 52.95 -13.39 -78.06
N GLY A 499 53.69 -14.42 -78.46
CA GLY A 499 53.59 -15.77 -77.91
C GLY A 499 54.01 -15.83 -76.43
N ASP A 500 55.11 -15.17 -76.08
CA ASP A 500 55.59 -15.07 -74.69
C ASP A 500 54.67 -14.21 -73.81
N GLU A 501 54.22 -13.05 -74.30
CA GLU A 501 53.20 -12.23 -73.63
C GLU A 501 51.92 -13.02 -73.36
N HIS A 502 51.43 -13.77 -74.35
CA HIS A 502 50.24 -14.60 -74.20
C HIS A 502 50.45 -15.74 -73.21
N SER A 503 51.62 -16.39 -73.23
CA SER A 503 51.97 -17.47 -72.30
C SER A 503 52.00 -16.96 -70.85
N SER A 504 52.65 -15.82 -70.62
CA SER A 504 52.63 -15.13 -69.32
C SER A 504 51.20 -14.75 -68.88
N LEU A 505 50.38 -14.21 -69.79
CA LEU A 505 48.99 -13.87 -69.49
C LEU A 505 48.17 -15.11 -69.09
N VAL A 506 48.37 -16.25 -69.78
CA VAL A 506 47.72 -17.53 -69.47
C VAL A 506 48.13 -18.06 -68.10
N GLU A 507 49.40 -17.94 -67.69
CA GLU A 507 49.83 -18.34 -66.34
C GLU A 507 49.28 -17.41 -65.24
N ASN A 508 49.18 -16.10 -65.52
CA ASN A 508 48.51 -15.16 -64.62
C ASN A 508 47.02 -15.49 -64.47
N VAL A 509 46.31 -15.82 -65.56
CA VAL A 509 44.90 -16.27 -65.52
C VAL A 509 44.75 -17.55 -64.71
N ARG A 510 45.59 -18.57 -64.91
CA ARG A 510 45.59 -19.81 -64.11
C ARG A 510 45.80 -19.53 -62.62
N THR A 511 46.70 -18.60 -62.29
CA THR A 511 46.98 -18.18 -60.91
C THR A 511 45.77 -17.48 -60.28
N ILE A 512 45.12 -16.56 -61.02
CA ILE A 512 43.89 -15.88 -60.59
C ILE A 512 42.75 -16.89 -60.41
N GLU A 513 42.60 -17.87 -61.30
CA GLU A 513 41.62 -18.95 -61.14
C GLU A 513 41.83 -19.75 -59.85
N VAL A 514 43.07 -20.16 -59.54
CA VAL A 514 43.39 -20.90 -58.31
C VAL A 514 43.09 -20.04 -57.08
N MET A 515 43.46 -18.76 -57.10
CA MET A 515 43.14 -17.80 -56.02
C MET A 515 41.63 -17.60 -55.86
N HIS A 516 40.87 -17.51 -56.96
CA HIS A 516 39.42 -17.38 -56.93
C HIS A 516 38.73 -18.66 -56.41
N ARG A 517 39.19 -19.85 -56.83
CA ARG A 517 38.71 -21.14 -56.29
C ARG A 517 38.96 -21.25 -54.78
N LEU A 518 40.15 -20.88 -54.31
CA LEU A 518 40.49 -20.82 -52.87
C LEU A 518 39.65 -19.79 -52.12
N SER A 519 39.39 -18.62 -52.72
CA SER A 519 38.51 -17.58 -52.14
C SER A 519 37.08 -18.10 -51.99
N ASN A 520 36.51 -18.72 -53.03
CA ASN A 520 35.17 -19.29 -53.03
C ASN A 520 35.05 -20.54 -52.14
N GLN A 521 36.16 -21.22 -51.81
CA GLN A 521 36.19 -22.28 -50.81
C GLN A 521 36.21 -21.70 -49.39
N LYS A 522 37.03 -20.67 -49.13
CA LYS A 522 37.04 -19.94 -47.85
C LYS A 522 35.67 -19.33 -47.55
N LEU A 523 35.06 -18.67 -48.53
CA LEU A 523 33.73 -18.07 -48.42
C LEU A 523 32.68 -19.11 -47.96
N ARG A 524 32.58 -20.25 -48.63
CA ARG A 524 31.66 -21.33 -48.25
C ARG A 524 31.91 -21.91 -46.86
N VAL A 525 33.16 -21.99 -46.41
CA VAL A 525 33.48 -22.40 -45.03
C VAL A 525 33.04 -21.32 -44.03
N THR A 526 33.23 -20.03 -44.33
CA THR A 526 32.76 -18.95 -43.46
C THR A 526 31.23 -18.79 -43.44
N GLU A 527 30.55 -19.06 -44.55
CA GLU A 527 29.08 -19.10 -44.65
C GLU A 527 28.53 -20.25 -43.80
N GLN A 528 29.09 -21.46 -43.92
CA GLN A 528 28.70 -22.62 -43.11
C GLN A 528 28.91 -22.38 -41.61
N LEU A 529 30.07 -21.85 -41.20
CA LEU A 529 30.36 -21.53 -39.80
C LEU A 529 29.48 -20.40 -39.25
N LEU A 530 28.99 -19.50 -40.11
CA LEU A 530 28.04 -18.46 -39.73
C LEU A 530 26.65 -19.06 -39.49
N ILE A 531 26.18 -19.93 -40.39
CA ILE A 531 24.90 -20.66 -40.25
C ILE A 531 24.90 -21.53 -38.98
N GLU A 532 25.95 -22.31 -38.75
CA GLU A 532 26.10 -23.14 -37.54
C GLU A 532 26.08 -22.29 -36.26
N ARG A 533 26.66 -21.09 -36.30
CA ARG A 533 26.66 -20.15 -35.17
C ARG A 533 25.31 -19.48 -34.96
N GLU A 534 24.60 -19.11 -36.02
CA GLU A 534 23.23 -18.59 -35.94
C GLU A 534 22.25 -19.63 -35.40
N GLU A 535 22.36 -20.90 -35.84
CA GLU A 535 21.56 -22.00 -35.30
C GLU A 535 21.89 -22.29 -33.83
N ALA A 536 23.18 -22.32 -33.46
CA ALA A 536 23.59 -22.46 -32.06
C ALA A 536 23.04 -21.32 -31.17
N PHE A 537 23.11 -20.08 -31.65
CA PHE A 537 22.49 -18.94 -30.95
C PHE A 537 20.97 -19.12 -30.83
N ARG A 538 20.27 -19.48 -31.92
CA ARG A 538 18.83 -19.72 -31.95
C ARG A 538 18.39 -20.82 -30.98
N ILE A 539 19.20 -21.86 -30.79
CA ILE A 539 18.96 -22.92 -29.79
C ILE A 539 19.15 -22.37 -28.37
N THR A 540 20.18 -21.56 -28.10
CA THR A 540 20.37 -20.94 -26.77
C THR A 540 19.29 -19.90 -26.43
N GLU A 541 18.86 -19.12 -27.42
CA GLU A 541 17.75 -18.16 -27.36
C GLU A 541 16.45 -18.88 -26.99
N LEU A 542 16.12 -19.97 -27.72
CA LEU A 542 14.93 -20.79 -27.42
C LEU A 542 14.98 -21.41 -26.02
N ARG A 543 16.16 -21.86 -25.56
CA ARG A 543 16.32 -22.39 -24.20
C ARG A 543 16.14 -21.31 -23.13
N PHE A 544 16.70 -20.11 -23.34
CA PHE A 544 16.47 -18.97 -22.45
C PHE A 544 14.98 -18.59 -22.39
N GLN A 545 14.28 -18.59 -23.51
CA GLN A 545 12.82 -18.37 -23.59
C GLN A 545 11.98 -19.52 -23.00
N GLN A 546 12.55 -20.71 -22.77
CA GLN A 546 11.93 -21.79 -22.00
C GLN A 546 12.19 -21.62 -20.50
N GLU A 547 13.44 -21.30 -20.12
CA GLU A 547 13.84 -21.00 -18.74
C GLU A 547 13.06 -19.80 -18.17
N GLN A 548 12.85 -18.74 -18.96
CA GLN A 548 12.04 -17.58 -18.59
C GLN A 548 10.57 -17.97 -18.32
N ARG A 549 9.93 -18.73 -19.23
CA ARG A 549 8.53 -19.17 -19.03
C ARG A 549 8.38 -20.07 -17.80
N ALA A 550 9.32 -20.98 -17.55
CA ALA A 550 9.32 -21.81 -16.35
C ALA A 550 9.50 -20.99 -15.06
N LEU A 551 10.17 -19.83 -15.12
CA LEU A 551 10.23 -18.88 -14.01
C LEU A 551 8.93 -18.07 -13.86
N GLU A 552 8.30 -17.68 -14.97
CA GLU A 552 7.00 -16.98 -14.98
C GLU A 552 5.88 -17.87 -14.40
N GLU A 553 5.77 -19.14 -14.85
CA GLU A 553 4.88 -20.16 -14.28
C GLU A 553 5.15 -20.39 -12.77
N ARG A 554 6.42 -20.34 -12.35
CA ARG A 554 6.81 -20.45 -10.93
C ARG A 554 6.43 -19.21 -10.12
N ILE A 555 6.48 -18.02 -10.72
CA ILE A 555 6.01 -16.77 -10.09
C ILE A 555 4.49 -16.78 -9.97
N GLU A 556 3.76 -17.22 -11.00
CA GLU A 556 2.30 -17.34 -10.98
C GLU A 556 1.83 -18.32 -9.89
N THR A 557 2.40 -19.53 -9.85
CA THR A 557 2.05 -20.55 -8.84
C THR A 557 2.39 -20.10 -7.42
N LEU A 558 3.54 -19.44 -7.18
CA LEU A 558 3.85 -18.85 -5.88
C LEU A 558 2.90 -17.70 -5.52
N SER A 559 2.52 -16.87 -6.48
CA SER A 559 1.57 -15.77 -6.27
C SER A 559 0.18 -16.28 -5.91
N GLY A 560 -0.30 -17.35 -6.56
CA GLY A 560 -1.55 -18.02 -6.22
C GLY A 560 -1.54 -18.64 -4.80
N ILE A 561 -0.43 -19.24 -4.39
CA ILE A 561 -0.24 -19.74 -3.02
C ILE A 561 -0.29 -18.58 -2.01
N ILE A 562 0.38 -17.46 -2.28
CA ILE A 562 0.38 -16.27 -1.42
C ILE A 562 -1.04 -15.67 -1.32
N ALA A 563 -1.77 -15.56 -2.44
CA ALA A 563 -3.15 -15.09 -2.45
C ALA A 563 -4.07 -15.98 -1.60
N SER A 564 -4.04 -17.30 -1.83
CA SER A 564 -4.87 -18.26 -1.08
C SER A 564 -4.53 -18.28 0.43
N ASN A 565 -3.26 -18.15 0.80
CA ASN A 565 -2.86 -18.04 2.19
C ASN A 565 -3.30 -16.71 2.84
N ASN A 566 -3.25 -15.60 2.09
CA ASN A 566 -3.77 -14.32 2.56
C ASN A 566 -5.30 -14.38 2.77
N GLU A 567 -6.06 -15.02 1.86
CA GLU A 567 -7.50 -15.27 2.02
C GLU A 567 -7.83 -16.17 3.22
N ALA A 568 -6.97 -17.15 3.52
CA ALA A 568 -7.10 -17.98 4.72
C ALA A 568 -6.85 -17.18 6.01
N HIS A 569 -5.79 -16.35 6.03
CA HIS A 569 -5.52 -15.45 7.15
C HIS A 569 -6.63 -14.41 7.35
N GLN A 570 -7.17 -13.80 6.29
CA GLN A 570 -8.26 -12.83 6.40
C GLN A 570 -9.54 -13.48 6.97
N ARG A 571 -9.91 -14.68 6.50
CA ARG A 571 -11.04 -15.44 7.09
C ARG A 571 -10.84 -15.72 8.58
N MET A 572 -9.66 -16.20 8.96
CA MET A 572 -9.33 -16.46 10.37
C MET A 572 -9.38 -15.18 11.23
N ILE A 573 -8.96 -14.02 10.70
CA ILE A 573 -9.07 -12.72 11.37
C ILE A 573 -10.54 -12.31 11.56
N THR A 574 -11.39 -12.51 10.55
CA THR A 574 -12.83 -12.26 10.65
C THR A 574 -13.50 -13.18 11.67
N GLU A 575 -13.25 -14.50 11.62
CA GLU A 575 -13.77 -15.49 12.57
C GLU A 575 -13.37 -15.14 14.03
N ILE A 576 -12.09 -14.79 14.26
CA ILE A 576 -11.62 -14.34 15.57
C ILE A 576 -12.33 -13.04 16.00
N SER A 577 -12.54 -12.10 15.08
CA SER A 577 -13.23 -10.84 15.37
C SER A 577 -14.70 -11.05 15.73
N GLU A 578 -15.40 -11.95 15.04
CA GLU A 578 -16.79 -12.32 15.36
C GLU A 578 -16.90 -13.02 16.73
N ILE A 579 -15.96 -13.92 17.05
CA ILE A 579 -15.88 -14.58 18.37
C ILE A 579 -15.60 -13.54 19.47
N VAL A 580 -14.66 -12.61 19.26
CA VAL A 580 -14.36 -11.53 20.22
C VAL A 580 -15.55 -10.60 20.40
N ASN A 581 -16.20 -10.16 19.32
CA ASN A 581 -17.33 -9.24 19.39
C ASN A 581 -18.56 -9.87 20.09
N SER A 582 -18.88 -11.13 19.76
CA SER A 582 -19.99 -11.86 20.41
C SER A 582 -19.71 -12.15 21.89
N THR A 583 -18.48 -12.52 22.24
CA THR A 583 -18.05 -12.71 23.64
C THR A 583 -18.10 -11.38 24.41
N THR A 584 -17.63 -10.29 23.82
CA THR A 584 -17.66 -8.95 24.44
C THR A 584 -19.10 -8.50 24.69
N THR A 585 -19.98 -8.63 23.69
CA THR A 585 -21.43 -8.34 23.83
C THR A 585 -22.09 -9.18 24.93
N GLY A 586 -21.70 -10.45 25.07
CA GLY A 586 -22.14 -11.32 26.15
C GLY A 586 -21.68 -10.85 27.53
N LEU A 587 -20.44 -10.38 27.66
CA LEU A 587 -19.91 -9.79 28.89
C LEU A 587 -20.57 -8.45 29.23
N GLU A 588 -20.76 -7.56 28.25
CA GLU A 588 -21.53 -6.31 28.37
C GLU A 588 -22.92 -6.57 28.98
N THR A 589 -23.62 -7.59 28.45
CA THR A 589 -24.96 -8.01 28.92
C THR A 589 -24.94 -8.55 30.36
N VAL A 590 -23.83 -9.14 30.80
CA VAL A 590 -23.65 -9.61 32.19
C VAL A 590 -23.32 -8.45 33.12
N ILE A 591 -22.48 -7.50 32.70
CA ILE A 591 -22.17 -6.28 33.44
C ILE A 591 -23.44 -5.46 33.67
N GLN A 592 -24.26 -5.25 32.63
CA GLN A 592 -25.51 -4.50 32.72
C GLN A 592 -26.48 -5.10 33.77
N LYS A 593 -26.55 -6.44 33.87
CA LYS A 593 -27.34 -7.12 34.90
C LYS A 593 -26.79 -6.89 36.31
N PHE A 594 -25.47 -6.98 36.49
CA PHE A 594 -24.85 -6.69 37.78
C PHE A 594 -25.06 -5.22 38.20
N GLU A 595 -25.08 -4.27 37.27
CA GLU A 595 -25.44 -2.89 37.58
C GLU A 595 -26.90 -2.71 37.98
N GLU A 596 -27.83 -3.42 37.33
CA GLU A 596 -29.25 -3.41 37.65
C GLU A 596 -29.52 -4.05 39.03
N ASP A 597 -28.94 -5.22 39.28
CA ASP A 597 -28.97 -5.89 40.59
C ASP A 597 -28.37 -5.00 41.68
N TYR A 598 -27.24 -4.33 41.43
CA TYR A 598 -26.62 -3.41 42.40
C TYR A 598 -27.56 -2.24 42.76
N LYS A 599 -28.19 -1.61 41.75
CA LYS A 599 -29.19 -0.54 41.97
C LYS A 599 -30.39 -1.07 42.76
N ASN A 600 -30.84 -2.29 42.50
CA ASN A 600 -31.93 -2.93 43.24
C ASN A 600 -31.55 -3.20 44.71
N TYR A 601 -30.32 -3.66 44.99
CA TYR A 601 -29.82 -3.81 46.36
C TYR A 601 -29.63 -2.47 47.08
N GLU A 602 -29.15 -1.44 46.39
CA GLU A 602 -29.01 -0.07 46.93
C GLU A 602 -30.37 0.51 47.33
N ASN A 603 -31.38 0.41 46.44
CA ASN A 603 -32.76 0.80 46.74
C ASN A 603 -33.33 0.03 47.95
N CYS A 604 -33.18 -1.29 47.98
CA CYS A 604 -33.68 -2.13 49.08
C CYS A 604 -33.01 -1.80 50.42
N MET A 605 -31.70 -1.53 50.45
CA MET A 605 -31.02 -1.06 51.67
C MET A 605 -31.52 0.31 52.12
N LEU A 606 -31.87 1.20 51.18
CA LEU A 606 -32.39 2.54 51.46
C LEU A 606 -33.82 2.46 52.03
N GLU A 607 -34.67 1.59 51.49
CA GLU A 607 -35.99 1.25 52.02
C GLU A 607 -35.90 0.69 53.45
N ILE A 608 -35.09 -0.35 53.67
CA ILE A 608 -34.87 -0.97 55.00
C ILE A 608 -34.31 0.07 56.00
N SER A 609 -33.42 0.96 55.56
CA SER A 609 -32.89 2.05 56.39
C SER A 609 -33.98 3.05 56.80
N ASN A 610 -34.92 3.36 55.91
CA ASN A 610 -36.07 4.22 56.21
C ASN A 610 -37.04 3.53 57.18
N GLU A 611 -37.40 2.27 56.95
CA GLU A 611 -38.24 1.48 57.86
C GLU A 611 -37.61 1.37 59.26
N LEU A 612 -36.32 1.08 59.33
CA LEU A 612 -35.55 1.04 60.59
C LEU A 612 -35.61 2.39 61.32
N HIS A 613 -35.53 3.51 60.59
CA HIS A 613 -35.62 4.84 61.20
C HIS A 613 -37.05 5.13 61.72
N ILE A 614 -38.09 4.73 60.99
CA ILE A 614 -39.49 4.85 61.43
C ILE A 614 -39.72 4.00 62.70
N ALA A 615 -39.31 2.74 62.70
CA ALA A 615 -39.42 1.84 63.85
C ALA A 615 -38.62 2.38 65.07
N LYS A 616 -37.42 2.91 64.85
CA LYS A 616 -36.60 3.56 65.89
C LYS A 616 -37.29 4.78 66.49
N ASN A 617 -37.95 5.60 65.67
CA ASN A 617 -38.68 6.77 66.16
C ASN A 617 -39.90 6.34 66.99
N TRP A 618 -40.68 5.36 66.51
CA TRP A 618 -41.81 4.79 67.26
C TRP A 618 -41.40 4.15 68.59
N VAL A 619 -40.25 3.46 68.63
CA VAL A 619 -39.67 2.91 69.88
C VAL A 619 -39.21 4.04 70.82
N ALA A 620 -38.76 5.19 70.32
CA ALA A 620 -38.42 6.34 71.16
C ALA A 620 -39.68 7.00 71.75
N GLU A 621 -40.69 7.23 70.92
CA GLU A 621 -41.98 7.82 71.30
C GLU A 621 -42.72 6.97 72.34
N THR A 622 -42.91 5.68 72.07
CA THR A 622 -43.54 4.74 73.03
C THR A 622 -42.75 4.56 74.33
N ASN A 623 -41.42 4.73 74.33
CA ASN A 623 -40.65 4.79 75.58
C ASN A 623 -40.86 6.11 76.34
N MET A 624 -41.07 7.24 75.66
CA MET A 624 -41.44 8.51 76.30
C MET A 624 -42.83 8.42 76.94
N GLU A 625 -43.82 7.88 76.22
CA GLU A 625 -45.17 7.61 76.74
C GLU A 625 -45.10 6.67 77.96
N LYS A 626 -44.35 5.58 77.87
CA LYS A 626 -44.16 4.62 78.96
C LYS A 626 -43.51 5.24 80.20
N GLU A 627 -42.49 6.10 80.04
CA GLU A 627 -41.89 6.81 81.18
C GLU A 627 -42.78 7.95 81.72
N GLN A 628 -43.73 8.46 80.93
CA GLN A 628 -44.81 9.32 81.45
C GLN A 628 -45.83 8.52 82.25
N LEU A 629 -46.41 7.45 81.68
CA LEU A 629 -47.36 6.56 82.36
C LEU A 629 -46.78 5.99 83.65
N LYS A 630 -45.47 5.68 83.68
CA LYS A 630 -44.75 5.23 84.89
C LYS A 630 -44.67 6.30 85.98
N LYS A 631 -44.57 7.60 85.64
CA LYS A 631 -44.67 8.71 86.60
C LYS A 631 -46.10 8.88 87.10
N GLU A 632 -47.09 8.75 86.22
CA GLU A 632 -48.52 8.82 86.57
C GLU A 632 -48.92 7.67 87.51
N VAL A 633 -48.49 6.44 87.22
CA VAL A 633 -48.65 5.27 88.10
C VAL A 633 -47.93 5.48 89.44
N HIS A 634 -46.73 6.07 89.46
CA HIS A 634 -46.03 6.36 90.71
C HIS A 634 -46.81 7.35 91.59
N ASN A 635 -47.32 8.43 91.00
CA ASN A 635 -48.18 9.42 91.67
C ASN A 635 -49.49 8.78 92.18
N LEU A 636 -50.15 7.93 91.38
CA LEU A 636 -51.34 7.18 91.82
C LEU A 636 -51.04 6.20 92.97
N VAL A 637 -49.87 5.57 92.98
CA VAL A 637 -49.43 4.70 94.10
C VAL A 637 -49.16 5.52 95.36
N GLU A 638 -48.57 6.72 95.24
CA GLU A 638 -48.37 7.65 96.35
C GLU A 638 -49.71 8.13 96.93
N GLN A 639 -50.66 8.52 96.09
CA GLN A 639 -52.04 8.86 96.49
C GLN A 639 -52.76 7.69 97.17
N LEU A 640 -52.64 6.47 96.64
CA LEU A 640 -53.23 5.27 97.25
C LEU A 640 -52.60 4.94 98.62
N GLN A 641 -51.31 5.20 98.81
CA GLN A 641 -50.64 5.00 100.09
C GLN A 641 -51.07 6.06 101.12
N ASP A 642 -51.17 7.33 100.74
CA ASP A 642 -51.74 8.40 101.59
C ASP A 642 -53.21 8.13 101.98
N ILE A 643 -54.04 7.65 101.03
CA ILE A 643 -55.42 7.23 101.32
C ILE A 643 -55.46 6.06 102.30
N LYS A 644 -54.58 5.06 102.13
CA LYS A 644 -54.47 3.88 103.00
C LYS A 644 -53.98 4.23 104.41
N ASP A 645 -53.06 5.18 104.55
CA ASP A 645 -52.60 5.65 105.87
C ASP A 645 -53.69 6.49 106.55
N LYS A 646 -54.44 7.32 105.79
CA LYS A 646 -55.66 7.97 106.29
C LYS A 646 -56.70 6.94 106.74
N GLU A 647 -56.93 5.88 105.96
CA GLU A 647 -57.83 4.78 106.32
C GLU A 647 -57.38 4.08 107.62
N ALA A 648 -56.07 3.85 107.80
CA ALA A 648 -55.53 3.30 109.04
C ALA A 648 -55.79 4.21 110.26
N THR A 649 -55.60 5.54 110.14
CA THR A 649 -55.95 6.47 111.24
C THR A 649 -57.45 6.54 111.52
N MET A 650 -58.29 6.40 110.49
CA MET A 650 -59.75 6.32 110.63
C MET A 650 -60.15 5.02 111.34
N ARG A 651 -59.56 3.89 110.96
CA ARG A 651 -59.77 2.57 111.59
C ARG A 651 -59.35 2.57 113.07
N GLU A 652 -58.23 3.22 113.41
CA GLU A 652 -57.80 3.40 114.79
C GLU A 652 -58.77 4.30 115.60
N ARG A 653 -59.33 5.35 114.97
CA ARG A 653 -60.39 6.18 115.58
C ARG A 653 -61.70 5.42 115.77
N VAL A 654 -62.08 4.53 114.86
CA VAL A 654 -63.26 3.66 115.00
C VAL A 654 -63.09 2.72 116.20
N GLY A 655 -61.95 2.02 116.32
CA GLY A 655 -61.67 1.18 117.50
C GLY A 655 -61.70 1.96 118.82
N LYS A 656 -61.21 3.22 118.83
CA LYS A 656 -61.31 4.13 119.98
C LYS A 656 -62.74 4.57 120.32
N LEU A 657 -63.71 4.41 119.41
CA LEU A 657 -65.14 4.65 119.64
C LEU A 657 -65.86 3.37 120.06
N GLU A 658 -65.53 2.22 119.49
CA GLU A 658 -66.06 0.89 119.88
C GLU A 658 -65.77 0.58 121.36
N VAL A 659 -64.56 0.90 121.83
CA VAL A 659 -64.14 0.78 123.25
C VAL A 659 -64.87 1.78 124.18
N LYS A 660 -65.52 2.82 123.64
CA LYS A 660 -66.41 3.71 124.40
C LYS A 660 -67.85 3.19 124.42
N ALA A 661 -68.38 2.81 123.26
CA ALA A 661 -69.74 2.28 123.14
C ALA A 661 -69.94 1.04 124.04
N SER A 662 -68.96 0.13 124.07
CA SER A 662 -68.98 -1.06 124.94
C SER A 662 -68.93 -0.74 126.45
N LYS A 663 -68.44 0.45 126.85
CA LYS A 663 -68.57 0.92 128.25
C LYS A 663 -69.94 1.51 128.54
N GLU A 664 -70.46 2.35 127.65
CA GLU A 664 -71.81 2.93 127.76
C GLU A 664 -72.88 1.82 127.77
N GLU A 665 -72.68 0.73 127.02
CA GLU A 665 -73.56 -0.45 127.01
C GLU A 665 -73.52 -1.21 128.35
N ALA A 666 -72.35 -1.38 128.97
CA ALA A 666 -72.24 -1.98 130.30
C ALA A 666 -72.86 -1.09 131.41
N GLU A 667 -72.74 0.24 131.31
CA GLU A 667 -73.43 1.18 132.21
C GLU A 667 -74.96 1.12 132.05
N LYS A 668 -75.44 1.01 130.81
CA LYS A 668 -76.86 0.81 130.47
C LYS A 668 -77.41 -0.52 130.99
N GLU A 669 -76.63 -1.60 130.94
CA GLU A 669 -77.03 -2.90 131.51
C GLU A 669 -77.19 -2.82 133.05
N ASN A 670 -76.31 -2.08 133.72
CA ASN A 670 -76.41 -1.86 135.17
C ASN A 670 -77.62 -1.00 135.56
N LEU A 671 -77.95 0.02 134.77
CA LEU A 671 -79.20 0.79 134.94
C LEU A 671 -80.45 -0.09 134.73
N SER A 672 -80.44 -1.00 133.75
CA SER A 672 -81.55 -1.93 133.51
C SER A 672 -81.82 -2.85 134.71
N LYS A 673 -80.76 -3.35 135.37
CA LYS A 673 -80.89 -4.18 136.58
C LYS A 673 -81.59 -3.42 137.73
N ALA A 674 -81.24 -2.14 137.94
CA ALA A 674 -81.86 -1.30 138.95
C ALA A 674 -83.37 -1.04 138.67
N VAL A 675 -83.75 -0.83 137.41
CA VAL A 675 -85.16 -0.65 137.01
C VAL A 675 -85.99 -1.91 137.31
N ASN A 676 -85.48 -3.10 137.01
CA ASN A 676 -86.15 -4.37 137.31
C ASN A 676 -86.33 -4.57 138.83
N GLN A 677 -85.38 -4.11 139.64
CA GLN A 677 -85.48 -4.14 141.11
C GLN A 677 -86.63 -3.27 141.63
N LEU A 678 -86.78 -2.05 141.09
CA LEU A 678 -87.88 -1.14 141.43
C LEU A 678 -89.25 -1.71 141.06
N GLN A 679 -89.41 -2.28 139.85
CA GLN A 679 -90.67 -2.90 139.43
C GLN A 679 -91.14 -4.00 140.41
N LYS A 680 -90.23 -4.79 140.97
CA LYS A 680 -90.61 -5.83 141.95
C LYS A 680 -91.23 -5.25 143.23
N THR A 681 -90.66 -4.15 143.73
CA THR A 681 -91.19 -3.48 144.94
C THR A 681 -92.55 -2.83 144.74
N VAL A 682 -92.89 -2.40 143.51
CA VAL A 682 -94.22 -1.87 143.17
C VAL A 682 -95.27 -2.98 143.23
N ALA A 683 -95.00 -4.14 142.63
CA ALA A 683 -95.92 -5.29 142.63
C ALA A 683 -96.19 -5.84 144.05
N GLU A 684 -95.20 -5.78 144.94
CA GLU A 684 -95.36 -6.15 146.36
C GLU A 684 -96.29 -5.18 147.10
N LEU A 685 -96.22 -3.87 146.82
CA LEU A 685 -97.13 -2.88 147.39
C LEU A 685 -98.57 -3.03 146.88
N GLU A 686 -98.77 -3.30 145.59
CA GLU A 686 -100.11 -3.43 144.98
C GLU A 686 -100.95 -4.56 145.61
N ASN A 687 -100.34 -5.67 146.02
CA ASN A 687 -101.05 -6.73 146.74
C ASN A 687 -101.52 -6.28 148.14
N THR A 688 -100.70 -5.53 148.89
CA THR A 688 -101.05 -5.07 150.25
C THR A 688 -102.19 -4.05 150.30
N ILE A 689 -102.58 -3.48 149.15
CA ILE A 689 -103.74 -2.60 149.02
C ILE A 689 -105.02 -3.45 148.93
N LYS A 690 -105.04 -4.49 148.07
CA LYS A 690 -106.22 -5.34 147.84
C LYS A 690 -106.73 -6.01 149.13
N GLU A 691 -105.82 -6.55 149.94
CA GLU A 691 -106.18 -7.19 151.22
C GLU A 691 -106.88 -6.25 152.22
N LYS A 692 -106.75 -4.92 152.06
CA LYS A 692 -107.40 -3.92 152.93
C LYS A 692 -108.78 -3.50 152.45
N ASP A 693 -109.04 -3.52 151.14
CA ASP A 693 -110.35 -3.16 150.59
C ASP A 693 -111.39 -4.25 150.86
N ASP A 694 -111.03 -5.53 150.70
CA ASP A 694 -111.93 -6.67 151.01
C ASP A 694 -112.35 -6.68 152.50
N GLY A 695 -111.43 -6.33 153.41
CA GLY A 695 -111.71 -6.21 154.84
C GLY A 695 -112.68 -5.09 155.23
N MET A 696 -112.82 -4.05 154.41
CA MET A 696 -113.76 -2.95 154.66
C MET A 696 -115.22 -3.30 154.36
N LEU A 697 -115.46 -4.23 153.42
CA LEU A 697 -116.82 -4.52 152.94
C LEU A 697 -117.68 -5.28 153.97
N GLY A 698 -117.10 -6.20 154.75
CA GLY A 698 -117.85 -7.00 155.73
C GLY A 698 -118.51 -6.17 156.84
N ILE A 699 -117.79 -5.17 157.36
CA ILE A 699 -118.24 -4.30 158.48
C ILE A 699 -119.45 -3.43 158.10
N GLY A 700 -119.73 -3.27 156.80
CA GLY A 700 -120.91 -2.55 156.29
C GLY A 700 -122.23 -3.30 156.48
N GLU A 701 -122.21 -4.64 156.43
CA GLU A 701 -123.43 -5.45 156.41
C GLU A 701 -123.97 -5.71 157.82
N GLU A 702 -123.09 -6.01 158.79
CA GLU A 702 -123.45 -6.21 160.20
C GLU A 702 -124.15 -4.98 160.79
N LYS A 703 -123.70 -3.78 160.42
CA LYS A 703 -124.32 -2.50 160.81
C LYS A 703 -125.72 -2.32 160.20
N ARG A 704 -126.00 -2.87 159.02
CA ARG A 704 -127.34 -2.85 158.40
C ARG A 704 -128.30 -3.83 159.06
N GLU A 705 -127.82 -4.96 159.57
CA GLU A 705 -128.65 -5.93 160.29
C GLU A 705 -129.03 -5.43 161.70
N ALA A 706 -128.07 -4.88 162.45
CA ALA A 706 -128.31 -4.34 163.80
C ALA A 706 -129.41 -3.26 163.83
N ILE A 707 -129.45 -2.40 162.82
CA ILE A 707 -130.50 -1.37 162.67
C ILE A 707 -131.87 -2.00 162.43
N ARG A 708 -131.97 -3.05 161.60
CA ARG A 708 -133.24 -3.73 161.31
C ARG A 708 -133.82 -4.41 162.55
N GLN A 709 -133.00 -5.02 163.41
CA GLN A 709 -133.49 -5.63 164.66
C GLN A 709 -133.96 -4.59 165.69
N LEU A 710 -133.30 -3.43 165.78
CA LEU A 710 -133.72 -2.33 166.67
C LEU A 710 -135.11 -1.78 166.32
N CYS A 711 -135.44 -1.62 165.04
CA CYS A 711 -136.75 -1.12 164.61
C CYS A 711 -137.91 -2.04 165.04
N VAL A 712 -137.76 -3.35 164.88
CA VAL A 712 -138.80 -4.34 165.26
C VAL A 712 -139.08 -4.29 166.77
N TRP A 713 -138.06 -4.04 167.59
CA TRP A 713 -138.22 -3.92 169.05
C TRP A 713 -139.01 -2.67 169.46
N ILE A 714 -138.84 -1.56 168.74
CA ILE A 714 -139.55 -0.29 169.02
C ILE A 714 -141.05 -0.42 168.77
N ASP A 715 -141.46 -1.08 167.69
CA ASP A 715 -142.89 -1.24 167.37
C ASP A 715 -143.60 -2.21 168.32
N TYR A 716 -142.92 -3.26 168.77
CA TYR A 716 -143.41 -4.14 169.86
C TYR A 716 -143.67 -3.35 171.16
N HIS A 717 -142.77 -2.43 171.52
CA HIS A 717 -142.94 -1.60 172.71
C HIS A 717 -144.04 -0.54 172.58
N ARG A 718 -144.25 0.05 171.40
CA ARG A 718 -145.37 0.96 171.15
C ARG A 718 -146.73 0.27 171.28
N SER A 719 -146.94 -0.82 170.55
CA SER A 719 -148.21 -1.56 170.56
C SER A 719 -148.62 -2.02 171.97
N ARG A 720 -147.62 -2.34 172.81
CA ARG A 720 -147.83 -2.72 174.22
C ARG A 720 -148.10 -1.55 175.17
N GLN A 721 -147.68 -0.31 174.85
CA GLN A 721 -147.97 0.87 175.67
C GLN A 721 -149.39 1.41 175.47
N ASP A 722 -149.92 1.37 174.25
CA ASP A 722 -151.28 1.83 173.97
C ASP A 722 -152.33 0.91 174.62
N TYR A 723 -152.13 -0.42 174.56
CA TYR A 723 -152.96 -1.41 175.28
C TYR A 723 -152.99 -1.19 176.80
N LEU A 724 -151.88 -0.73 177.40
CA LEU A 724 -151.81 -0.40 178.83
C LEU A 724 -152.52 0.91 179.20
N LYS A 725 -152.68 1.84 178.26
CA LYS A 725 -153.47 3.07 178.47
C LYS A 725 -154.97 2.80 178.47
N GLU A 726 -155.45 1.91 177.60
CA GLU A 726 -156.87 1.57 177.48
C GLU A 726 -157.44 0.93 178.77
N MET A 727 -156.62 0.11 179.44
CA MET A 727 -156.96 -0.54 180.71
C MET A 727 -157.11 0.41 181.92
N LEU A 728 -156.46 1.58 181.92
CA LEU A 728 -156.42 2.50 183.08
C LEU A 728 -157.53 3.56 183.07
N SER A 729 -158.72 3.17 182.61
CA SER A 729 -159.88 4.07 182.44
C SER A 729 -160.82 4.19 183.65
N LYS A 730 -160.54 3.55 184.81
CA LYS A 730 -161.50 3.42 185.93
C LYS A 730 -160.85 3.49 187.34
N VAL A 731 -161.51 4.19 188.28
CA VAL A 731 -161.32 4.23 189.78
C VAL A 731 -160.29 5.23 190.40
N THR A 732 -160.63 6.52 190.34
CA THR A 732 -160.72 7.52 191.46
C THR A 732 -159.63 7.77 192.56
N VAL A 733 -159.10 9.02 192.56
CA VAL A 733 -159.16 10.07 193.65
C VAL A 733 -158.02 10.26 194.71
N ARG A 734 -157.65 11.56 194.88
CA ARG A 734 -156.94 12.30 195.98
C ARG A 734 -155.39 12.21 196.17
N GLY A 735 -154.72 13.37 196.09
CA GLY A 735 -154.09 13.95 197.30
C GLY A 735 -152.60 14.36 197.33
N GLN A 736 -152.27 15.57 196.83
CA GLN A 736 -151.24 16.53 197.32
C GLN A 736 -149.73 16.15 197.48
N GLY A 737 -148.87 17.10 197.08
CA GLY A 737 -147.53 17.33 197.66
C GLY A 737 -146.33 16.79 196.84
N ALA A 738 -145.20 17.47 196.63
CA ALA A 738 -144.81 18.89 196.50
C ALA A 738 -143.27 18.96 196.64
N SER A 739 -142.57 18.97 195.51
CA SER A 739 -141.38 19.80 195.26
C SER A 739 -141.18 19.97 193.76
#